data_AF-A0A0G4HF72-F1
#
_entry.id   AF-A0A0G4HF72-F1
#
_cell.length_a   1.000
_cell.length_b   1.000
_cell.length_c   1.000
_cell.angle_alpha   90.00
_cell.angle_beta   90.00
_cell.angle_gamma   90.00
#
_symmetry.space_group_name_H-M   'P 1'
#
loop_
_entity.id
_entity.type
_entity.pdbx_description
1 polymer ?
#
loop_
_entity_poly.entity_id
_entity_poly.type
_entity_poly.pdbx_seq_one_letter_code
_entity_poly.pdbx_strand_id
1 'polypeptide(L)'
;MNGQIFQPPPPSYSLEGQLPEGTSLVQKDDYVFLCAGSEEIPNGILWVHGNASDCGYEAEALTYLAAELRAFVVAVEYPGYGAAPGKPSVASLTEALSAGFAFLSSRIPAKRCAVVARSLGTGPATALAKKQASRGKPVGALVLWSPMSSVQGIAREVVGVFGFLVSKRWDVEKDIEKVYSPTLFICGGQDTLTPLAMARQLYEKSPASVRIFHVNEQATHNEGWRFEEDVAVPLRAILTEGDFEDSQEEEEKQLWMDSLEVHIDRKEHTQKEKETVPPSRTLSESVSNFKIVIVGAGPVGLFTAVGLVESGVPASSLIVLEKHAAYQRHHVLRLEKKSFAEAPSGLKALVEPLAGTTRTSALETALSSAAEARGIQVVRPCVVSREEVVSAFQQNRILIGCDGSHSVVRENVLSGEGWRESLQSVLDVRLEFKSPSGPPKKLSTLQSLSAFRRVHHVVEESFSKKENERGTYPGTLRLLISPEEHSVMRGVGATLRTPVKIPEQESLLPPMVKKTIRSWLCIRRQHFEDERVESATCSAIDLSVYRAKSFGSRKDGKTTFICGDAAFGVPFFRALNNGLLCVCQLVRCVVDELRDEHKSENVKPETETQHSSSSSTSISSSPLQPNSGTATPPEQAGVFGRFMASMGASTGISRHMADMSAMGASELAKDVFMGGESDPVLRFQEFCRRLSNREFSLAKAKRDALTIVRLANAAAREPKEPEAGSKKRNEDESLDPFEKN
;
A
#
# COMPACT_ATOMS: atom_id res chain seq x y z
N MET A 1 9.26 -24.36 -21.72
CA MET A 1 8.86 -24.10 -20.32
C MET A 1 10.04 -23.79 -19.40
N ASN A 2 11.17 -24.54 -19.38
CA ASN A 2 12.30 -24.18 -18.50
C ASN A 2 12.86 -22.76 -18.76
N GLY A 3 13.06 -22.38 -20.03
CA GLY A 3 13.49 -21.02 -20.40
C GLY A 3 12.46 -19.90 -20.16
N GLN A 4 11.25 -20.22 -19.67
CA GLN A 4 10.29 -19.21 -19.21
C GLN A 4 10.43 -18.94 -17.71
N ILE A 5 11.00 -19.87 -16.95
CA ILE A 5 11.18 -19.78 -15.50
C ILE A 5 12.59 -19.30 -15.17
N PHE A 6 13.59 -19.92 -15.80
CA PHE A 6 14.99 -19.58 -15.60
C PHE A 6 15.37 -18.50 -16.62
N GLN A 7 15.69 -17.31 -16.11
CA GLN A 7 16.08 -16.14 -16.88
C GLN A 7 17.54 -15.81 -16.58
N PRO A 8 18.53 -16.54 -17.15
CA PRO A 8 19.93 -16.19 -16.97
C PRO A 8 20.22 -14.81 -17.59
N PRO A 9 20.86 -13.88 -16.85
CA PRO A 9 21.34 -12.64 -17.44
C PRO A 9 22.57 -12.92 -18.34
N PRO A 10 23.03 -11.93 -19.14
CA PRO A 10 24.37 -11.97 -19.69
C PRO A 10 25.40 -12.19 -18.56
N PRO A 11 26.38 -13.10 -18.73
CA PRO A 11 27.36 -13.39 -17.67
C PRO A 11 28.15 -12.15 -17.25
N SER A 12 28.23 -11.91 -15.94
CA SER A 12 29.02 -10.82 -15.37
C SER A 12 30.52 -11.15 -15.24
N TYR A 13 30.88 -12.43 -15.33
CA TYR A 13 32.25 -12.94 -15.27
C TYR A 13 32.40 -14.21 -16.14
N SER A 14 33.63 -14.65 -16.37
CA SER A 14 33.94 -15.86 -17.15
C SER A 14 35.04 -16.69 -16.48
N LEU A 15 35.15 -17.97 -16.87
CA LEU A 15 36.14 -18.91 -16.30
C LEU A 15 37.59 -18.47 -16.54
N GLU A 16 37.85 -17.80 -17.66
CA GLU A 16 39.19 -17.36 -18.10
C GLU A 16 39.39 -15.85 -17.92
N GLY A 17 38.37 -15.14 -17.44
CA GLY A 17 38.36 -13.68 -17.31
C GLY A 17 38.84 -13.20 -15.94
N GLN A 18 38.88 -11.88 -15.79
CA GLN A 18 39.10 -11.27 -14.48
C GLN A 18 37.91 -11.56 -13.57
N LEU A 19 38.19 -12.16 -12.42
CA LEU A 19 37.18 -12.43 -11.39
C LEU A 19 36.88 -11.18 -10.57
N PRO A 20 35.68 -11.09 -9.97
CA PRO A 20 35.38 -10.05 -8.98
C PRO A 20 36.42 -10.01 -7.85
N GLU A 21 36.75 -8.82 -7.38
CA GLU A 21 37.76 -8.62 -6.33
C GLU A 21 37.40 -9.38 -5.04
N GLY A 22 38.41 -9.97 -4.39
CA GLY A 22 38.23 -10.73 -3.15
C GLY A 22 37.59 -12.12 -3.32
N THR A 23 37.35 -12.56 -4.55
CA THR A 23 36.78 -13.88 -4.85
C THR A 23 37.79 -14.82 -5.53
N SER A 24 37.50 -16.11 -5.44
CA SER A 24 38.23 -17.18 -6.13
C SER A 24 37.24 -18.11 -6.82
N LEU A 25 37.67 -18.70 -7.94
CA LEU A 25 36.82 -19.59 -8.72
C LEU A 25 37.22 -21.04 -8.48
N VAL A 26 36.24 -21.89 -8.21
CA VAL A 26 36.42 -23.34 -8.14
C VAL A 26 35.52 -23.99 -9.17
N GLN A 27 36.12 -24.73 -10.09
CA GLN A 27 35.38 -25.58 -11.01
C GLN A 27 35.60 -27.05 -10.64
N LYS A 28 34.51 -27.78 -10.48
CA LYS A 28 34.54 -29.22 -10.23
C LYS A 28 33.56 -29.89 -11.17
N ASP A 29 34.09 -30.65 -12.12
CA ASP A 29 33.34 -31.19 -13.25
C ASP A 29 32.61 -30.04 -14.00
N ASP A 30 31.29 -30.16 -14.19
CA ASP A 30 30.46 -29.12 -14.81
C ASP A 30 29.93 -28.08 -13.82
N TYR A 31 30.32 -28.15 -12.53
CA TYR A 31 29.86 -27.23 -11.50
C TYR A 31 30.87 -26.12 -11.23
N VAL A 32 30.37 -24.90 -11.13
CA VAL A 32 31.17 -23.69 -10.91
C VAL A 32 30.74 -23.06 -9.58
N PHE A 33 31.73 -22.72 -8.76
CA PHE A 33 31.55 -22.06 -7.48
C PHE A 33 32.42 -20.81 -7.40
N LEU A 34 31.84 -19.70 -6.96
CA LEU A 34 32.58 -18.49 -6.61
C LEU A 34 32.75 -18.46 -5.08
N CYS A 35 33.99 -18.46 -4.61
CA CYS A 35 34.32 -18.57 -3.20
C CYS A 35 34.92 -17.27 -2.65
N ALA A 36 34.59 -16.91 -1.41
CA ALA A 36 35.14 -15.79 -0.68
C ALA A 36 35.53 -16.19 0.75
N GLY A 37 36.55 -15.55 1.32
CA GLY A 37 37.09 -15.89 2.63
C GLY A 37 38.09 -17.06 2.61
N SER A 38 38.48 -17.53 3.79
CA SER A 38 39.46 -18.62 3.97
C SER A 38 38.81 -19.91 4.46
N GLU A 39 39.24 -21.05 3.92
CA GLU A 39 38.82 -22.40 4.33
C GLU A 39 39.31 -22.77 5.75
N GLU A 40 40.24 -22.00 6.32
CA GLU A 40 40.79 -22.22 7.67
C GLU A 40 39.89 -21.69 8.80
N ILE A 41 38.81 -20.99 8.44
CA ILE A 41 37.89 -20.34 9.36
C ILE A 41 36.71 -21.30 9.66
N PRO A 42 36.14 -21.30 10.88
CA PRO A 42 35.42 -22.49 11.30
C PRO A 42 33.93 -22.51 10.91
N ASN A 43 33.40 -21.46 10.26
CA ASN A 43 32.01 -21.35 9.81
C ASN A 43 31.91 -21.34 8.28
N GLY A 44 30.87 -21.98 7.73
CA GLY A 44 30.65 -22.09 6.29
C GLY A 44 29.32 -21.48 5.87
N ILE A 45 29.29 -20.84 4.69
CA ILE A 45 28.06 -20.34 4.07
C ILE A 45 27.98 -20.88 2.65
N LEU A 46 26.91 -21.62 2.34
CA LEU A 46 26.53 -21.91 0.97
C LEU A 46 25.57 -20.82 0.49
N TRP A 47 26.02 -19.99 -0.45
CA TRP A 47 25.20 -18.92 -1.04
C TRP A 47 24.49 -19.39 -2.30
N VAL A 48 23.19 -19.10 -2.38
CA VAL A 48 22.29 -19.58 -3.44
C VAL A 48 21.51 -18.37 -3.98
N HIS A 49 21.90 -17.88 -5.15
CA HIS A 49 21.41 -16.62 -5.70
C HIS A 49 19.96 -16.67 -6.24
N GLY A 50 19.39 -15.50 -6.51
CA GLY A 50 18.04 -15.38 -7.08
C GLY A 50 17.98 -15.71 -8.57
N ASN A 51 16.77 -15.65 -9.15
CA ASN A 51 16.62 -15.64 -10.61
C ASN A 51 17.15 -14.32 -11.20
N ALA A 52 17.46 -14.29 -12.49
CA ALA A 52 17.99 -13.09 -13.17
C ALA A 52 19.21 -12.44 -12.48
N SER A 53 20.00 -13.26 -11.78
CA SER A 53 21.28 -12.91 -11.15
C SER A 53 22.30 -14.00 -11.47
N ASP A 54 23.59 -13.75 -11.23
CA ASP A 54 24.69 -14.73 -11.29
C ASP A 54 25.63 -14.49 -10.09
N CYS A 55 26.62 -15.36 -9.85
CA CYS A 55 27.49 -15.21 -8.68
C CYS A 55 28.36 -13.95 -8.73
N GLY A 56 28.67 -13.43 -9.92
CA GLY A 56 29.51 -12.24 -10.04
C GLY A 56 28.79 -10.96 -9.62
N TYR A 57 27.49 -10.83 -9.90
CA TYR A 57 26.68 -9.72 -9.38
C TYR A 57 26.57 -9.72 -7.85
N GLU A 58 26.68 -10.88 -7.21
CA GLU A 58 26.57 -11.02 -5.76
C GLU A 58 27.94 -10.93 -5.05
N ALA A 59 29.06 -10.80 -5.80
CA ALA A 59 30.41 -10.94 -5.25
C ALA A 59 30.75 -9.99 -4.09
N GLU A 60 30.28 -8.73 -4.14
CA GLU A 60 30.45 -7.77 -3.05
C GLU A 60 29.76 -8.23 -1.75
N ALA A 61 28.56 -8.79 -1.87
CA ALA A 61 27.84 -9.37 -0.74
C ALA A 61 28.56 -10.60 -0.18
N LEU A 62 29.13 -11.44 -1.05
CA LEU A 62 29.88 -12.64 -0.63
C LEU A 62 31.14 -12.27 0.17
N THR A 63 31.93 -11.31 -0.32
CA THR A 63 33.16 -10.89 0.34
C THR A 63 32.88 -10.15 1.64
N TYR A 64 31.83 -9.34 1.68
CA TYR A 64 31.35 -8.71 2.91
C TYR A 64 30.95 -9.77 3.96
N LEU A 65 30.12 -10.75 3.62
CA LEU A 65 29.71 -11.80 4.57
C LEU A 65 30.89 -12.66 5.04
N ALA A 66 31.85 -12.95 4.15
CA ALA A 66 33.03 -13.71 4.51
C ALA A 66 33.86 -13.00 5.59
N ALA A 67 34.00 -11.68 5.46
CA ALA A 67 34.71 -10.83 6.43
C ALA A 67 33.90 -10.66 7.73
N GLU A 68 32.67 -10.19 7.62
CA GLU A 68 31.82 -9.80 8.76
C GLU A 68 31.47 -11.00 9.66
N LEU A 69 31.22 -12.17 9.07
CA LEU A 69 30.81 -13.36 9.83
C LEU A 69 31.96 -14.34 10.09
N ARG A 70 33.18 -13.99 9.66
CA ARG A 70 34.34 -14.89 9.66
C ARG A 70 33.92 -16.25 9.12
N ALA A 71 33.58 -16.29 7.84
CA ALA A 71 33.06 -17.49 7.21
C ALA A 71 33.73 -17.78 5.86
N PHE A 72 33.84 -19.06 5.51
CA PHE A 72 34.12 -19.48 4.15
C PHE A 72 32.82 -19.52 3.35
N VAL A 73 32.69 -18.65 2.36
CA VAL A 73 31.48 -18.50 1.55
C VAL A 73 31.69 -19.21 0.21
N VAL A 74 30.77 -20.11 -0.14
CA VAL A 74 30.72 -20.84 -1.42
C VAL A 74 29.41 -20.48 -2.11
N ALA A 75 29.47 -19.64 -3.14
CA ALA A 75 28.32 -19.33 -3.98
C ALA A 75 28.21 -20.33 -5.13
N VAL A 76 27.01 -20.87 -5.35
CA VAL A 76 26.74 -21.88 -6.38
C VAL A 76 26.23 -21.20 -7.65
N GLU A 77 26.98 -21.29 -8.73
CA GLU A 77 26.51 -20.83 -10.04
C GLU A 77 25.57 -21.86 -10.66
N TYR A 78 24.41 -21.43 -11.13
CA TYR A 78 23.43 -22.34 -11.72
C TYR A 78 23.87 -22.79 -13.12
N PRO A 79 23.69 -24.08 -13.50
CA PRO A 79 23.99 -24.52 -14.86
C PRO A 79 23.27 -23.68 -15.92
N GLY A 80 24.03 -23.05 -16.82
CA GLY A 80 23.54 -22.12 -17.83
C GLY A 80 23.37 -20.66 -17.35
N TYR A 81 23.85 -20.32 -16.16
CA TYR A 81 23.99 -18.95 -15.64
C TYR A 81 25.48 -18.62 -15.49
N GLY A 82 25.81 -17.33 -15.53
CA GLY A 82 27.18 -16.84 -15.35
C GLY A 82 28.18 -17.63 -16.20
N ALA A 83 29.24 -18.11 -15.55
CA ALA A 83 30.28 -18.91 -16.18
C ALA A 83 29.97 -20.42 -16.25
N ALA A 84 28.86 -20.88 -15.66
CA ALA A 84 28.55 -22.31 -15.56
C ALA A 84 27.98 -22.88 -16.87
N PRO A 85 28.56 -23.97 -17.40
CA PRO A 85 28.05 -24.60 -18.61
C PRO A 85 26.69 -25.29 -18.36
N GLY A 86 26.02 -25.68 -19.45
CA GLY A 86 24.79 -26.47 -19.39
C GLY A 86 23.50 -25.66 -19.51
N LYS A 87 22.40 -26.20 -18.96
CA LYS A 87 21.06 -25.59 -19.06
C LYS A 87 20.33 -25.66 -17.72
N PRO A 88 19.56 -24.62 -17.37
CA PRO A 88 18.89 -24.59 -16.08
C PRO A 88 17.61 -25.43 -16.07
N SER A 89 17.46 -26.21 -15.01
CA SER A 89 16.31 -27.05 -14.74
C SER A 89 16.18 -27.29 -13.23
N VAL A 90 15.01 -27.76 -12.79
CA VAL A 90 14.81 -28.11 -11.37
C VAL A 90 15.84 -29.13 -10.89
N ALA A 91 16.11 -30.15 -11.71
CA ALA A 91 17.08 -31.19 -11.40
C ALA A 91 18.51 -30.63 -11.37
N SER A 92 18.93 -29.93 -12.41
CA SER A 92 20.31 -29.43 -12.54
C SER A 92 20.67 -28.40 -11.46
N LEU A 93 19.76 -27.51 -11.07
CA LEU A 93 19.99 -26.61 -9.94
C LEU A 93 20.11 -27.38 -8.62
N THR A 94 19.22 -28.35 -8.36
CA THR A 94 19.25 -29.15 -7.13
C THR A 94 20.54 -29.99 -7.03
N GLU A 95 21.06 -30.49 -8.14
CA GLU A 95 22.33 -31.20 -8.24
C GLU A 95 23.52 -30.26 -8.01
N ALA A 96 23.54 -29.08 -8.64
CA ALA A 96 24.59 -28.08 -8.44
C ALA A 96 24.69 -27.64 -6.96
N LEU A 97 23.56 -27.39 -6.29
CA LEU A 97 23.54 -27.08 -4.86
C LEU A 97 24.04 -28.25 -4.02
N SER A 98 23.69 -29.49 -4.38
CA SER A 98 24.19 -30.68 -3.68
C SER A 98 25.72 -30.81 -3.82
N ALA A 99 26.26 -30.50 -5.00
CA ALA A 99 27.69 -30.50 -5.27
C ALA A 99 28.41 -29.39 -4.50
N GLY A 100 27.88 -28.17 -4.50
CA GLY A 100 28.43 -27.04 -3.74
C GLY A 100 28.40 -27.29 -2.23
N PHE A 101 27.30 -27.84 -1.70
CA PHE A 101 27.24 -28.21 -0.29
C PHE A 101 28.19 -29.35 0.05
N ALA A 102 28.37 -30.34 -0.82
CA ALA A 102 29.35 -31.40 -0.60
C ALA A 102 30.78 -30.84 -0.61
N PHE A 103 31.07 -29.88 -1.49
CA PHE A 103 32.34 -29.17 -1.52
C PHE A 103 32.59 -28.40 -0.21
N LEU A 104 31.62 -27.59 0.24
CA LEU A 104 31.70 -26.85 1.49
C LEU A 104 31.82 -27.79 2.72
N SER A 105 30.94 -28.79 2.80
CA SER A 105 30.86 -29.70 3.95
C SER A 105 32.01 -30.70 4.05
N SER A 106 32.83 -30.84 3.00
CA SER A 106 34.09 -31.59 3.05
C SER A 106 35.21 -30.85 3.78
N ARG A 107 35.06 -29.53 3.99
CA ARG A 107 36.01 -28.66 4.68
C ARG A 107 35.50 -28.24 6.05
N ILE A 108 34.21 -27.90 6.11
CA ILE A 108 33.56 -27.38 7.31
C ILE A 108 32.46 -28.36 7.74
N PRO A 109 32.37 -28.77 9.02
CA PRO A 109 31.31 -29.69 9.46
C PRO A 109 29.92 -29.17 9.08
N ALA A 110 29.05 -30.02 8.52
CA ALA A 110 27.72 -29.62 8.02
C ALA A 110 26.87 -28.82 9.04
N LYS A 111 27.00 -29.13 10.33
CA LYS A 111 26.35 -28.43 11.44
C LYS A 111 26.82 -26.98 11.64
N ARG A 112 27.94 -26.59 11.03
CA ARG A 112 28.51 -25.24 11.02
C ARG A 112 28.36 -24.55 9.67
N CYS A 113 27.58 -25.15 8.77
CA CYS A 113 27.32 -24.61 7.44
C CYS A 113 25.90 -24.07 7.35
N ALA A 114 25.74 -22.76 7.14
CA ALA A 114 24.46 -22.16 6.78
C ALA A 114 24.22 -22.27 5.27
N VAL A 115 22.98 -22.52 4.88
CA VAL A 115 22.54 -22.42 3.49
C VAL A 115 21.70 -21.15 3.35
N VAL A 116 22.24 -20.13 2.67
CA VAL A 116 21.61 -18.83 2.48
C VAL A 116 21.10 -18.71 1.06
N ALA A 117 19.79 -18.54 0.90
CA ALA A 117 19.15 -18.58 -0.40
C ALA A 117 18.19 -17.42 -0.64
N ARG A 118 18.24 -16.82 -1.83
CA ARG A 118 17.37 -15.71 -2.23
C ARG A 118 16.33 -16.12 -3.27
N SER A 119 15.08 -15.73 -3.09
CA SER A 119 14.01 -15.85 -4.10
C SER A 119 13.90 -17.26 -4.69
N LEU A 120 14.07 -17.45 -6.00
CA LEU A 120 14.06 -18.75 -6.69
C LEU A 120 14.99 -19.78 -6.03
N GLY A 121 16.13 -19.34 -5.48
CA GLY A 121 17.10 -20.19 -4.79
C GLY A 121 16.55 -20.89 -3.54
N THR A 122 15.51 -20.32 -2.91
CA THR A 122 14.90 -20.89 -1.69
C THR A 122 14.27 -22.27 -1.92
N GLY A 123 13.84 -22.55 -3.15
CA GLY A 123 13.32 -23.86 -3.55
C GLY A 123 14.34 -24.99 -3.43
N PRO A 124 15.41 -24.99 -4.25
CA PRO A 124 16.43 -26.03 -4.18
C PRO A 124 17.21 -26.01 -2.85
N ALA A 125 17.36 -24.87 -2.18
CA ALA A 125 17.96 -24.80 -0.83
C ALA A 125 17.15 -25.56 0.22
N THR A 126 15.83 -25.39 0.25
CA THR A 126 14.94 -26.13 1.16
C THR A 126 14.96 -27.63 0.85
N ALA A 127 14.97 -28.00 -0.44
CA ALA A 127 15.07 -29.39 -0.87
C ALA A 127 16.41 -30.04 -0.44
N LEU A 128 17.52 -29.30 -0.51
CA LEU A 128 18.83 -29.72 0.00
C LEU A 128 18.78 -29.91 1.51
N ALA A 129 18.28 -28.93 2.27
CA ALA A 129 18.19 -29.01 3.73
C ALA A 129 17.38 -30.24 4.18
N LYS A 130 16.22 -30.49 3.54
CA LYS A 130 15.40 -31.69 3.75
C LYS A 130 16.19 -32.98 3.51
N LYS A 131 16.93 -33.04 2.39
CA LYS A 131 17.75 -34.20 2.02
C LYS A 131 18.89 -34.45 3.01
N GLN A 132 19.47 -33.39 3.57
CA GLN A 132 20.52 -33.50 4.58
C GLN A 132 19.97 -33.93 5.94
N ALA A 133 18.82 -33.39 6.35
CA ALA A 133 18.10 -33.83 7.54
C ALA A 133 17.75 -35.33 7.47
N SER A 134 17.23 -35.82 6.34
CA SER A 134 16.90 -37.24 6.17
C SER A 134 18.11 -38.17 6.16
N ARG A 135 19.33 -37.64 6.03
CA ARG A 135 20.61 -38.38 6.11
C ARG A 135 21.25 -38.32 7.50
N GLY A 136 20.58 -37.70 8.48
CA GLY A 136 21.12 -37.49 9.84
C GLY A 136 22.27 -36.49 9.88
N LYS A 137 22.42 -35.65 8.87
CA LYS A 137 23.46 -34.61 8.78
C LYS A 137 22.82 -33.26 8.46
N PRO A 138 21.92 -32.73 9.30
CA PRO A 138 21.25 -31.46 9.04
C PRO A 138 22.25 -30.33 8.82
N VAL A 139 21.84 -29.34 8.02
CA VAL A 139 22.62 -28.10 7.85
C VAL A 139 22.60 -27.31 9.16
N GLY A 140 23.62 -26.48 9.40
CA GLY A 140 23.72 -25.66 10.60
C GLY A 140 22.59 -24.64 10.72
N ALA A 141 22.26 -24.00 9.61
CA ALA A 141 21.07 -23.14 9.50
C ALA A 141 20.55 -23.12 8.06
N LEU A 142 19.23 -22.92 7.90
CA LEU A 142 18.60 -22.61 6.62
C LEU A 142 18.14 -21.15 6.64
N VAL A 143 18.64 -20.33 5.72
CA VAL A 143 18.28 -18.92 5.61
C VAL A 143 17.56 -18.68 4.30
N LEU A 144 16.33 -18.21 4.42
CA LEU A 144 15.36 -18.04 3.35
C LEU A 144 15.06 -16.55 3.17
N TRP A 145 15.71 -15.93 2.18
CA TRP A 145 15.56 -14.53 1.84
C TRP A 145 14.57 -14.33 0.69
N SER A 146 13.48 -13.60 0.94
CA SER A 146 12.33 -13.44 0.04
C SER A 146 11.84 -14.80 -0.49
N PRO A 147 11.40 -15.71 0.41
CA PRO A 147 11.12 -17.09 0.01
C PRO A 147 9.82 -17.26 -0.75
N MET A 148 9.85 -18.18 -1.71
CA MET A 148 8.66 -18.61 -2.44
C MET A 148 8.05 -19.87 -1.82
N SER A 149 6.73 -20.01 -1.91
CA SER A 149 6.04 -21.27 -1.57
C SER A 149 6.26 -22.36 -2.63
N SER A 150 6.35 -21.95 -3.90
CA SER A 150 6.76 -22.75 -5.06
C SER A 150 6.84 -21.85 -6.30
N VAL A 151 7.36 -22.35 -7.43
CA VAL A 151 7.29 -21.61 -8.71
C VAL A 151 5.84 -21.33 -9.12
N GLN A 152 4.93 -22.26 -8.83
CA GLN A 152 3.50 -22.05 -9.05
C GLN A 152 2.93 -20.97 -8.11
N GLY A 153 3.44 -20.87 -6.88
CA GLY A 153 3.07 -19.84 -5.92
C GLY A 153 3.37 -18.44 -6.44
N ILE A 154 4.60 -18.22 -6.92
CA ILE A 154 4.99 -16.95 -7.57
C ILE A 154 4.08 -16.68 -8.78
N ALA A 155 3.83 -17.68 -9.64
CA ALA A 155 2.99 -17.50 -10.81
C ALA A 155 1.55 -17.06 -10.45
N ARG A 156 0.99 -17.52 -9.32
CA ARG A 156 -0.33 -17.08 -8.86
C ARG A 156 -0.34 -15.63 -8.42
N GLU A 157 0.74 -15.12 -7.83
CA GLU A 157 0.84 -13.70 -7.49
C GLU A 157 0.96 -12.81 -8.73
N VAL A 158 1.72 -13.28 -9.75
CA VAL A 158 2.00 -12.48 -10.96
C VAL A 158 0.84 -12.51 -11.96
N VAL A 159 0.22 -13.68 -12.20
CA VAL A 159 -0.82 -13.86 -13.23
C VAL A 159 -2.18 -14.31 -12.68
N GLY A 160 -2.36 -14.26 -11.36
CA GLY A 160 -3.63 -14.55 -10.70
C GLY A 160 -4.06 -16.00 -10.88
N VAL A 161 -5.37 -16.20 -11.16
CA VAL A 161 -5.95 -17.54 -11.32
C VAL A 161 -5.22 -18.38 -12.37
N PHE A 162 -4.65 -17.79 -13.42
CA PHE A 162 -3.92 -18.56 -14.45
C PHE A 162 -2.62 -19.19 -13.95
N GLY A 163 -2.14 -18.81 -12.76
CA GLY A 163 -0.96 -19.40 -12.14
C GLY A 163 -1.08 -20.90 -11.86
N PHE A 164 -2.30 -21.49 -11.78
CA PHE A 164 -2.45 -22.95 -11.64
C PHE A 164 -1.90 -23.74 -12.83
N LEU A 165 -1.79 -23.12 -14.01
CA LEU A 165 -1.26 -23.74 -15.22
C LEU A 165 0.27 -23.94 -15.16
N VAL A 166 0.94 -23.27 -14.22
CA VAL A 166 2.38 -23.45 -13.97
C VAL A 166 2.58 -24.63 -13.03
N SER A 167 3.45 -25.57 -13.40
CA SER A 167 3.77 -26.74 -12.56
C SER A 167 4.29 -26.34 -11.17
N LYS A 168 3.83 -27.01 -10.12
CA LYS A 168 4.31 -26.82 -8.73
C LYS A 168 5.73 -27.37 -8.57
N ARG A 169 6.73 -26.60 -9.02
CA ARG A 169 8.16 -26.91 -8.91
C ARG A 169 8.69 -26.40 -7.57
N TRP A 170 9.39 -27.26 -6.84
CA TRP A 170 9.78 -27.10 -5.44
C TRP A 170 8.59 -26.75 -4.55
N ASP A 171 8.00 -27.77 -3.94
CA ASP A 171 6.92 -27.58 -2.96
C ASP A 171 7.54 -27.19 -1.61
N VAL A 172 8.00 -25.95 -1.50
CA VAL A 172 8.74 -25.44 -0.34
C VAL A 172 7.91 -25.59 0.93
N GLU A 173 6.60 -25.36 0.83
CA GLU A 173 5.67 -25.56 1.93
C GLU A 173 5.67 -27.00 2.49
N LYS A 174 5.77 -28.02 1.64
CA LYS A 174 5.84 -29.42 2.12
C LYS A 174 7.24 -29.82 2.53
N ASP A 175 8.24 -29.24 1.89
CA ASP A 175 9.63 -29.59 2.12
C ASP A 175 10.12 -29.01 3.45
N ILE A 176 9.67 -27.80 3.83
CA ILE A 176 10.04 -27.14 5.09
C ILE A 176 9.54 -27.90 6.32
N GLU A 177 8.41 -28.63 6.22
CA GLU A 177 7.87 -29.50 7.29
C GLU A 177 8.83 -30.63 7.71
N LYS A 178 9.91 -30.85 6.95
CA LYS A 178 10.93 -31.88 7.17
C LYS A 178 12.32 -31.29 7.42
N VAL A 179 12.42 -29.98 7.64
CA VAL A 179 13.67 -29.29 7.94
C VAL A 179 13.68 -28.90 9.41
N TYR A 180 14.50 -29.59 10.20
CA TYR A 180 14.64 -29.35 11.66
C TYR A 180 15.78 -28.40 12.01
N SER A 181 16.61 -28.01 11.03
CA SER A 181 17.69 -27.03 11.22
C SER A 181 17.14 -25.66 11.63
N PRO A 182 17.85 -24.88 12.48
CA PRO A 182 17.55 -23.48 12.72
C PRO A 182 17.21 -22.76 11.41
N THR A 183 16.07 -22.07 11.36
CA THR A 183 15.59 -21.45 10.12
C THR A 183 15.36 -19.94 10.28
N LEU A 184 16.03 -19.14 9.44
CA LEU A 184 15.86 -17.69 9.37
C LEU A 184 15.06 -17.33 8.12
N PHE A 185 14.01 -16.54 8.28
CA PHE A 185 13.23 -15.97 7.20
C PHE A 185 13.54 -14.48 7.12
N ILE A 186 14.07 -14.01 5.99
CA ILE A 186 14.35 -12.59 5.73
C ILE A 186 13.33 -12.12 4.70
N CYS A 187 12.46 -11.18 5.07
CA CYS A 187 11.29 -10.83 4.27
C CYS A 187 11.19 -9.33 4.01
N GLY A 188 10.84 -8.96 2.78
CA GLY A 188 10.52 -7.58 2.43
C GLY A 188 9.04 -7.29 2.66
N GLY A 189 8.71 -6.25 3.44
CA GLY A 189 7.32 -5.84 3.68
C GLY A 189 6.62 -5.29 2.44
N GLN A 190 7.39 -4.82 1.46
CA GLN A 190 6.92 -4.36 0.14
C GLN A 190 7.15 -5.40 -0.98
N ASP A 191 7.57 -6.63 -0.63
CA ASP A 191 7.77 -7.69 -1.61
C ASP A 191 6.42 -8.13 -2.20
N THR A 192 6.20 -7.86 -3.49
CA THR A 192 4.98 -8.26 -4.21
C THR A 192 5.16 -9.52 -5.04
N LEU A 193 6.40 -10.02 -5.17
CA LEU A 193 6.70 -11.22 -5.95
C LEU A 193 6.68 -12.47 -5.05
N THR A 194 7.24 -12.34 -3.85
CA THR A 194 7.14 -13.31 -2.76
C THR A 194 6.57 -12.61 -1.52
N PRO A 195 5.25 -12.37 -1.48
CA PRO A 195 4.62 -11.61 -0.40
C PRO A 195 4.88 -12.19 0.98
N LEU A 196 4.89 -11.33 2.00
CA LEU A 196 5.12 -11.71 3.40
C LEU A 196 4.23 -12.88 3.87
N ALA A 197 3.01 -12.99 3.34
CA ALA A 197 2.11 -14.10 3.62
C ALA A 197 2.70 -15.47 3.24
N MET A 198 3.44 -15.57 2.13
CA MET A 198 4.12 -16.81 1.74
C MET A 198 5.17 -17.20 2.79
N ALA A 199 6.02 -16.25 3.18
CA ALA A 199 7.05 -16.51 4.18
C ALA A 199 6.45 -16.87 5.54
N ARG A 200 5.37 -16.19 5.97
CA ARG A 200 4.64 -16.51 7.21
C ARG A 200 4.09 -17.94 7.19
N GLN A 201 3.51 -18.36 6.06
CA GLN A 201 3.02 -19.73 5.92
C GLN A 201 4.15 -20.77 6.01
N LEU A 202 5.33 -20.48 5.45
CA LEU A 202 6.51 -21.33 5.58
C LEU A 202 7.04 -21.36 7.02
N TYR A 203 7.05 -20.20 7.69
CA TYR A 203 7.44 -20.06 9.09
C TYR A 203 6.56 -20.94 9.99
N GLU A 204 5.24 -20.84 9.85
CA GLU A 204 4.26 -21.62 10.60
C GLU A 204 4.42 -23.13 10.41
N LYS A 205 4.76 -23.56 9.19
CA LYS A 205 4.98 -24.98 8.85
C LYS A 205 6.35 -25.53 9.24
N SER A 206 7.34 -24.66 9.51
CA SER A 206 8.68 -25.11 9.87
C SER A 206 8.70 -25.75 11.26
N PRO A 207 9.22 -26.99 11.41
CA PRO A 207 9.32 -27.68 12.69
C PRO A 207 10.61 -27.33 13.47
N ALA A 208 11.44 -26.42 12.95
CA ALA A 208 12.69 -26.03 13.59
C ALA A 208 12.43 -25.44 14.99
N SER A 209 13.24 -25.84 15.96
CA SER A 209 13.16 -25.34 17.34
C SER A 209 13.54 -23.86 17.44
N VAL A 210 14.52 -23.43 16.64
CA VAL A 210 14.93 -22.04 16.48
C VAL A 210 14.44 -21.53 15.12
N ARG A 211 13.53 -20.55 15.14
CA ARG A 211 13.03 -19.88 13.95
C ARG A 211 13.05 -18.38 14.15
N ILE A 212 13.70 -17.66 13.25
CA ILE A 212 13.77 -16.19 13.27
C ILE A 212 13.00 -15.65 12.05
N PHE A 213 12.15 -14.64 12.27
CA PHE A 213 11.37 -14.00 11.21
C PHE A 213 11.71 -12.52 11.13
N HIS A 214 12.70 -12.18 10.30
CA HIS A 214 13.16 -10.81 10.06
C HIS A 214 12.34 -10.16 8.95
N VAL A 215 11.83 -8.96 9.21
CA VAL A 215 11.07 -8.18 8.23
C VAL A 215 11.67 -6.79 8.10
N ASN A 216 12.13 -6.47 6.89
CA ASN A 216 12.36 -5.09 6.51
C ASN A 216 11.08 -4.56 5.84
N GLU A 217 10.31 -3.75 6.57
CA GLU A 217 9.00 -3.23 6.13
C GLU A 217 9.07 -2.35 4.86
N GLN A 218 10.26 -1.84 4.54
CA GLN A 218 10.53 -0.97 3.38
C GLN A 218 11.11 -1.75 2.19
N ALA A 219 11.74 -2.90 2.43
CA ALA A 219 12.35 -3.68 1.38
C ALA A 219 11.30 -4.27 0.42
N THR A 220 11.56 -4.11 -0.86
CA THR A 220 10.86 -4.81 -1.94
C THR A 220 11.54 -6.17 -2.17
N HIS A 221 11.20 -6.87 -3.26
CA HIS A 221 11.86 -8.13 -3.60
C HIS A 221 13.38 -7.98 -3.81
N ASN A 222 13.84 -6.83 -4.33
CA ASN A 222 15.25 -6.61 -4.70
C ASN A 222 15.85 -5.33 -4.13
N GLU A 223 15.03 -4.40 -3.64
CA GLU A 223 15.47 -3.05 -3.26
C GLU A 223 15.14 -2.76 -1.79
N GLY A 224 15.79 -1.75 -1.20
CA GLY A 224 15.51 -1.30 0.16
C GLY A 224 16.14 -2.15 1.27
N TRP A 225 16.99 -3.12 0.90
CA TRP A 225 17.77 -3.94 1.84
C TRP A 225 18.98 -3.17 2.34
N ARG A 226 19.14 -3.09 3.67
CA ARG A 226 20.36 -2.64 4.33
C ARG A 226 21.14 -3.89 4.69
N PHE A 227 22.09 -4.26 3.85
CA PHE A 227 22.70 -5.60 3.86
C PHE A 227 23.27 -6.01 5.23
N GLU A 228 23.94 -5.09 5.91
CA GLU A 228 24.44 -5.31 7.28
C GLU A 228 23.30 -5.62 8.27
N GLU A 229 22.33 -4.71 8.39
CA GLU A 229 21.24 -4.82 9.37
C GLU A 229 20.23 -5.93 9.06
N ASP A 230 19.94 -6.16 7.78
CA ASP A 230 18.85 -7.03 7.36
C ASP A 230 19.29 -8.44 6.97
N VAL A 231 20.58 -8.63 6.68
CA VAL A 231 21.13 -9.92 6.24
C VAL A 231 22.24 -10.39 7.17
N ALA A 232 23.31 -9.61 7.36
CA ALA A 232 24.46 -10.05 8.14
C ALA A 232 24.15 -10.20 9.63
N VAL A 233 23.48 -9.22 10.25
CA VAL A 233 23.12 -9.27 11.68
C VAL A 233 22.17 -10.43 12.00
N PRO A 234 21.04 -10.64 11.29
CA PRO A 234 20.17 -11.79 11.53
C PRO A 234 20.87 -13.13 11.25
N LEU A 235 21.76 -13.16 10.25
CA LEU A 235 22.55 -14.35 9.93
C LEU A 235 23.55 -14.67 11.05
N ARG A 236 24.20 -13.66 11.65
CA ARG A 236 25.03 -13.83 12.86
C ARG A 236 24.20 -14.41 14.00
N ALA A 237 23.04 -13.82 14.28
CA ALA A 237 22.16 -14.25 15.37
C ALA A 237 21.75 -15.73 15.23
N ILE A 238 21.34 -16.17 14.03
CA ILE A 238 20.96 -17.58 13.86
C ILE A 238 22.15 -18.54 13.87
N LEU A 239 23.34 -18.07 13.50
CA LEU A 239 24.56 -18.85 13.64
C LEU A 239 24.97 -18.98 15.12
N THR A 240 24.77 -17.96 15.96
CA THR A 240 25.10 -17.97 17.41
C THR A 240 24.09 -18.78 18.24
N GLU A 241 22.79 -18.68 17.96
CA GLU A 241 21.73 -19.47 18.65
C GLU A 241 21.76 -20.98 18.31
N GLY A 242 22.60 -21.39 17.36
CA GLY A 242 22.80 -22.79 16.96
C GLY A 242 23.83 -23.59 17.80
N ASP A 243 24.17 -23.11 19.01
CA ASP A 243 25.30 -23.49 19.88
C ASP A 243 26.69 -23.06 19.37
N PHE A 244 27.08 -21.82 19.71
CA PHE A 244 28.48 -21.44 19.94
C PHE A 244 28.61 -20.78 21.31
N GLU A 245 29.09 -21.54 22.29
CA GLU A 245 29.50 -21.00 23.59
C GLU A 245 30.69 -20.04 23.40
N ASP A 246 30.47 -18.74 23.59
CA ASP A 246 31.50 -17.85 24.11
C ASP A 246 30.87 -16.91 25.15
N SER A 247 31.31 -17.07 26.39
CA SER A 247 30.64 -16.60 27.62
C SER A 247 30.83 -15.11 27.90
N GLN A 248 30.88 -14.26 26.87
CA GLN A 248 31.01 -12.81 27.02
C GLN A 248 29.88 -12.00 26.37
N GLU A 249 29.00 -12.61 25.58
CA GLU A 249 27.89 -11.92 24.91
C GLU A 249 26.55 -11.92 25.70
N GLU A 250 26.49 -12.49 26.91
CA GLU A 250 25.24 -12.50 27.69
C GLU A 250 24.84 -11.11 28.21
N GLU A 251 25.79 -10.19 28.45
CA GLU A 251 25.47 -8.79 28.78
C GLU A 251 24.97 -8.02 27.56
N GLU A 252 25.57 -8.19 26.37
CA GLU A 252 25.09 -7.54 25.13
C GLU A 252 23.76 -8.13 24.65
N LYS A 253 23.55 -9.44 24.80
CA LYS A 253 22.28 -10.11 24.49
C LYS A 253 21.17 -9.67 25.44
N GLN A 254 21.46 -9.44 26.72
CA GLN A 254 20.49 -8.88 27.67
C GLN A 254 20.19 -7.39 27.37
N LEU A 255 21.21 -6.58 27.07
CA LEU A 255 21.05 -5.20 26.61
C LEU A 255 20.27 -5.09 25.28
N TRP A 256 20.42 -6.07 24.39
CA TRP A 256 19.71 -6.13 23.11
C TRP A 256 18.27 -6.63 23.26
N MET A 257 18.03 -7.64 24.12
CA MET A 257 16.67 -8.08 24.52
C MET A 257 15.90 -6.94 25.21
N ASP A 258 16.56 -6.20 26.10
CA ASP A 258 15.99 -5.02 26.76
C ASP A 258 15.72 -3.87 25.76
N SER A 259 16.49 -3.78 24.66
CA SER A 259 16.24 -2.82 23.58
C SER A 259 15.05 -3.17 22.67
N LEU A 260 14.66 -4.44 22.64
CA LEU A 260 13.49 -4.94 21.91
C LEU A 260 12.18 -4.83 22.73
N GLU A 261 12.25 -4.73 24.06
CA GLU A 261 11.07 -4.58 24.93
C GLU A 261 10.61 -3.12 25.17
N VAL A 262 11.29 -2.10 24.64
CA VAL A 262 10.83 -0.71 24.75
C VAL A 262 9.83 -0.37 23.64
N HIS A 263 8.62 -0.91 23.74
CA HIS A 263 7.38 -0.31 23.21
C HIS A 263 6.21 -0.56 24.19
N ILE A 264 6.44 -0.27 25.47
CA ILE A 264 5.38 0.00 26.45
C ILE A 264 5.60 1.39 27.03
N ASP A 265 4.56 2.20 26.84
CA ASP A 265 4.40 3.61 27.20
C ASP A 265 4.79 3.92 28.67
N ARG A 266 5.71 4.87 28.86
CA ARG A 266 5.85 5.64 30.11
C ARG A 266 6.00 7.13 29.78
N LYS A 267 4.92 7.86 30.03
CA LYS A 267 4.86 9.32 30.12
C LYS A 267 5.95 9.88 31.03
N GLU A 268 6.55 11.01 30.66
CA GLU A 268 6.63 12.15 31.58
C GLU A 268 6.86 13.52 30.90
N HIS A 269 6.07 14.47 31.40
CA HIS A 269 6.17 15.93 31.47
C HIS A 269 6.96 16.77 30.45
N THR A 270 6.21 17.68 29.81
CA THR A 270 6.65 19.07 29.67
C THR A 270 5.48 20.00 30.02
N GLN A 271 5.67 20.78 31.09
CA GLN A 271 4.74 21.82 31.54
C GLN A 271 4.70 22.97 30.54
N LYS A 272 3.50 23.49 30.24
CA LYS A 272 3.26 24.93 30.00
C LYS A 272 1.79 25.28 30.25
N GLU A 273 1.64 26.12 31.27
CA GLU A 273 0.59 27.12 31.58
C GLU A 273 -0.90 26.72 31.47
N LYS A 274 -1.50 26.55 32.65
CA LYS A 274 -2.94 26.51 32.90
C LYS A 274 -3.49 27.94 33.01
N GLU A 275 -4.42 28.31 32.15
CA GLU A 275 -5.48 29.26 32.52
C GLU A 275 -6.61 28.49 33.22
N THR A 276 -6.97 28.95 34.41
CA THR A 276 -7.95 28.33 35.31
C THR A 276 -9.38 28.71 34.91
N VAL A 277 -10.19 27.70 34.59
CA VAL A 277 -11.67 27.80 34.50
C VAL A 277 -12.28 26.99 35.65
N PRO A 278 -13.39 27.44 36.30
CA PRO A 278 -13.89 26.86 37.55
C PRO A 278 -14.50 25.46 37.36
N PRO A 279 -14.75 24.69 38.44
CA PRO A 279 -15.18 23.30 38.34
C PRO A 279 -16.65 23.23 37.90
N SER A 280 -16.90 22.98 36.62
CA SER A 280 -18.19 22.54 36.11
C SER A 280 -18.33 21.03 36.30
N ARG A 281 -19.58 20.55 36.42
CA ARG A 281 -19.97 19.12 36.40
C ARG A 281 -19.06 18.27 35.51
N THR A 282 -18.77 17.05 35.94
CA THR A 282 -18.06 16.09 35.09
C THR A 282 -18.85 15.89 33.79
N LEU A 283 -18.16 15.78 32.65
CA LEU A 283 -18.82 15.59 31.35
C LEU A 283 -19.77 14.38 31.37
N SER A 284 -19.40 13.33 32.11
CA SER A 284 -20.24 12.16 32.41
C SER A 284 -21.60 12.51 32.99
N GLU A 285 -21.67 13.40 33.99
CA GLU A 285 -22.94 13.85 34.57
C GLU A 285 -23.78 14.69 33.59
N SER A 286 -23.13 15.34 32.64
CA SER A 286 -23.80 16.20 31.65
C SER A 286 -24.35 15.40 30.47
N VAL A 287 -23.79 14.21 30.17
CA VAL A 287 -24.23 13.35 29.06
C VAL A 287 -25.13 12.19 29.51
N SER A 288 -25.22 11.89 30.80
CA SER A 288 -25.94 10.71 31.32
C SER A 288 -27.43 10.66 30.97
N ASN A 289 -28.06 11.81 30.72
CA ASN A 289 -29.50 11.89 30.41
C ASN A 289 -29.82 11.64 28.92
N PHE A 290 -28.79 11.51 28.07
CA PHE A 290 -28.98 11.31 26.64
C PHE A 290 -28.91 9.82 26.29
N LYS A 291 -29.74 9.36 25.35
CA LYS A 291 -29.63 7.99 24.83
C LYS A 291 -28.50 7.88 23.81
N ILE A 292 -28.24 8.96 23.07
CA ILE A 292 -27.29 9.00 21.95
C ILE A 292 -26.26 10.10 22.19
N VAL A 293 -24.97 9.75 22.10
CA VAL A 293 -23.87 10.70 22.13
C VAL A 293 -23.15 10.67 20.79
N ILE A 294 -22.98 11.83 20.17
CA ILE A 294 -22.22 12.01 18.93
C ILE A 294 -20.95 12.79 19.25
N VAL A 295 -19.78 12.23 18.93
CA VAL A 295 -18.48 12.89 19.15
C VAL A 295 -17.98 13.45 17.82
N GLY A 296 -17.84 14.78 17.74
CA GLY A 296 -17.46 15.56 16.56
C GLY A 296 -18.66 16.29 15.94
N ALA A 297 -18.60 17.62 15.85
CA ALA A 297 -19.62 18.48 15.22
C ALA A 297 -19.14 19.12 13.91
N GLY A 298 -18.30 18.40 13.15
CA GLY A 298 -18.04 18.75 11.74
C GLY A 298 -19.25 18.42 10.84
N PRO A 299 -19.15 18.68 9.52
CA PRO A 299 -20.24 18.40 8.58
C PRO A 299 -20.86 17.01 8.69
N VAL A 300 -20.05 15.96 8.87
CA VAL A 300 -20.54 14.58 9.00
C VAL A 300 -21.33 14.39 10.31
N GLY A 301 -20.84 14.91 11.43
CA GLY A 301 -21.48 14.78 12.74
C GLY A 301 -22.80 15.56 12.83
N LEU A 302 -22.82 16.80 12.32
CA LEU A 302 -24.03 17.60 12.28
C LEU A 302 -25.06 17.03 11.29
N PHE A 303 -24.62 16.54 10.13
CA PHE A 303 -25.48 15.83 9.18
C PHE A 303 -26.09 14.57 9.82
N THR A 304 -25.33 13.84 10.64
CA THR A 304 -25.83 12.70 11.42
C THR A 304 -26.90 13.13 12.42
N ALA A 305 -26.62 14.16 13.23
CA ALA A 305 -27.55 14.63 14.26
C ALA A 305 -28.88 15.12 13.66
N VAL A 306 -28.82 15.96 12.63
CA VAL A 306 -30.02 16.46 11.93
C VAL A 306 -30.77 15.32 11.27
N GLY A 307 -30.07 14.36 10.64
CA GLY A 307 -30.68 13.20 9.99
C GLY A 307 -31.45 12.30 10.96
N LEU A 308 -30.94 12.10 12.18
CA LEU A 308 -31.63 11.34 13.23
C LEU A 308 -32.92 12.05 13.66
N VAL A 309 -32.87 13.36 13.92
CA VAL A 309 -34.06 14.13 14.33
C VAL A 309 -35.13 14.15 13.23
N GLU A 310 -34.73 14.38 11.98
CA GLU A 310 -35.63 14.31 10.82
C GLU A 310 -36.24 12.92 10.60
N SER A 311 -35.63 11.87 11.15
CA SER A 311 -36.13 10.48 11.09
C SER A 311 -36.96 10.08 12.31
N GLY A 312 -37.29 11.04 13.18
CA GLY A 312 -38.18 10.85 14.33
C GLY A 312 -37.48 10.61 15.67
N VAL A 313 -36.15 10.72 15.74
CA VAL A 313 -35.43 10.66 17.04
C VAL A 313 -35.62 11.98 17.78
N PRO A 314 -36.11 11.98 19.04
CA PRO A 314 -36.29 13.22 19.79
C PRO A 314 -34.96 13.95 19.99
N ALA A 315 -34.90 15.25 19.70
CA ALA A 315 -33.68 16.06 19.89
C ALA A 315 -33.20 16.04 21.35
N SER A 316 -34.12 15.93 22.32
CA SER A 316 -33.82 15.78 23.75
C SER A 316 -33.12 14.47 24.13
N SER A 317 -33.11 13.48 23.23
CA SER A 317 -32.48 12.17 23.47
C SER A 317 -31.04 12.09 22.95
N LEU A 318 -30.55 13.12 22.24
CA LEU A 318 -29.22 13.12 21.66
C LEU A 318 -28.42 14.39 21.98
N ILE A 319 -27.10 14.24 22.08
CA ILE A 319 -26.15 15.34 22.29
C ILE A 319 -24.95 15.20 21.35
N VAL A 320 -24.42 16.34 20.90
CA VAL A 320 -23.21 16.41 20.06
C VAL A 320 -22.09 17.11 20.82
N LEU A 321 -20.90 16.51 20.85
CA LEU A 321 -19.72 17.03 21.55
C LEU A 321 -18.66 17.46 20.53
N GLU A 322 -18.09 18.66 20.66
CA GLU A 322 -17.07 19.15 19.73
C GLU A 322 -15.93 19.86 20.44
N LYS A 323 -14.69 19.41 20.18
CA LYS A 323 -13.48 19.91 20.83
C LYS A 323 -13.14 21.35 20.49
N HIS A 324 -13.53 21.83 19.32
CA HIS A 324 -13.24 23.19 18.88
C HIS A 324 -14.40 24.15 19.17
N ALA A 325 -14.08 25.34 19.68
CA ALA A 325 -15.07 26.39 19.90
C ALA A 325 -15.71 26.87 18.57
N ALA A 326 -14.93 26.87 17.49
CA ALA A 326 -15.37 27.26 16.15
C ALA A 326 -14.82 26.30 15.09
N TYR A 327 -15.53 26.18 13.96
CA TYR A 327 -15.12 25.33 12.85
C TYR A 327 -13.89 25.89 12.12
N GLN A 328 -12.87 25.06 11.91
CA GLN A 328 -11.53 25.51 11.47
C GLN A 328 -11.21 25.23 9.99
N ARG A 329 -12.05 24.46 9.26
CA ARG A 329 -11.73 24.01 7.90
C ARG A 329 -12.41 24.91 6.85
N HIS A 330 -11.62 25.43 5.90
CA HIS A 330 -12.12 26.36 4.86
C HIS A 330 -11.85 25.90 3.41
N HIS A 331 -11.48 24.64 3.21
CA HIS A 331 -11.17 24.12 1.89
C HIS A 331 -12.41 24.01 1.00
N VAL A 332 -12.19 24.18 -0.31
CA VAL A 332 -13.20 23.97 -1.35
C VAL A 332 -13.28 22.48 -1.70
N LEU A 333 -14.48 21.95 -1.77
CA LEU A 333 -14.76 20.57 -2.14
C LEU A 333 -15.87 20.48 -3.19
N ARG A 334 -16.08 19.28 -3.71
CA ARG A 334 -17.21 18.96 -4.58
C ARG A 334 -18.22 18.10 -3.83
N LEU A 335 -19.39 18.64 -3.54
CA LEU A 335 -20.51 17.94 -2.93
C LEU A 335 -21.37 17.30 -4.03
N GLU A 336 -21.55 15.98 -4.00
CA GLU A 336 -22.23 15.23 -5.06
C GLU A 336 -23.67 14.92 -4.65
N LYS A 337 -24.67 15.22 -5.51
CA LYS A 337 -26.08 14.98 -5.18
C LYS A 337 -26.40 13.54 -4.78
N LYS A 338 -25.73 12.56 -5.40
CA LYS A 338 -25.87 11.14 -5.08
C LYS A 338 -25.46 10.80 -3.64
N SER A 339 -24.60 11.61 -3.01
CA SER A 339 -24.05 11.32 -1.68
C SER A 339 -25.06 11.47 -0.54
N PHE A 340 -26.15 12.20 -0.78
CA PHE A 340 -27.23 12.44 0.17
C PHE A 340 -28.60 12.19 -0.47
N ALA A 341 -28.64 11.43 -1.57
CA ALA A 341 -29.88 11.17 -2.31
C ALA A 341 -30.96 10.47 -1.46
N GLU A 342 -30.50 9.64 -0.52
CA GLU A 342 -31.28 8.84 0.43
C GLU A 342 -31.45 9.50 1.80
N ALA A 343 -30.99 10.75 1.98
CA ALA A 343 -31.20 11.50 3.22
C ALA A 343 -32.69 11.85 3.43
N PRO A 344 -33.13 12.04 4.68
CA PRO A 344 -34.46 12.57 4.98
C PRO A 344 -34.75 13.87 4.20
N SER A 345 -36.00 14.09 3.82
CA SER A 345 -36.39 15.19 2.91
C SER A 345 -35.97 16.57 3.40
N GLY A 346 -36.14 16.86 4.71
CA GLY A 346 -35.71 18.12 5.30
C GLY A 346 -34.20 18.31 5.28
N LEU A 347 -33.43 17.25 5.57
CA LEU A 347 -31.97 17.28 5.50
C LEU A 347 -31.46 17.41 4.05
N LYS A 348 -32.12 16.73 3.10
CA LYS A 348 -31.80 16.82 1.68
C LYS A 348 -32.02 18.23 1.13
N ALA A 349 -33.16 18.84 1.45
CA ALA A 349 -33.49 20.21 1.04
C ALA A 349 -32.48 21.24 1.57
N LEU A 350 -31.89 21.00 2.75
CA LEU A 350 -30.86 21.85 3.35
C LEU A 350 -29.53 21.81 2.57
N VAL A 351 -29.09 20.61 2.15
CA VAL A 351 -27.76 20.44 1.54
C VAL A 351 -27.75 20.50 0.02
N GLU A 352 -28.90 20.27 -0.63
CA GLU A 352 -29.01 20.28 -2.10
C GLU A 352 -28.60 21.62 -2.76
N PRO A 353 -28.92 22.81 -2.20
CA PRO A 353 -28.44 24.09 -2.72
C PRO A 353 -26.92 24.24 -2.71
N LEU A 354 -26.22 23.47 -1.87
CA LEU A 354 -24.76 23.48 -1.74
C LEU A 354 -24.08 22.44 -2.65
N ALA A 355 -24.84 21.68 -3.44
CA ALA A 355 -24.31 20.67 -4.34
C ALA A 355 -23.42 21.30 -5.44
N GLY A 356 -22.34 20.61 -5.80
CA GLY A 356 -21.30 21.12 -6.69
C GLY A 356 -20.09 21.65 -5.92
N THR A 357 -19.42 22.66 -6.45
CA THR A 357 -18.23 23.24 -5.81
C THR A 357 -18.64 24.14 -4.65
N THR A 358 -18.35 23.73 -3.42
CA THR A 358 -18.73 24.46 -2.20
C THR A 358 -17.58 24.50 -1.18
N ARG A 359 -17.62 25.45 -0.25
CA ARG A 359 -16.68 25.51 0.88
C ARG A 359 -17.20 24.65 2.03
N THR A 360 -16.30 23.95 2.71
CA THR A 360 -16.66 23.18 3.91
C THR A 360 -17.34 24.01 4.99
N SER A 361 -16.88 25.25 5.20
CA SER A 361 -17.48 26.15 6.17
C SER A 361 -18.92 26.50 5.82
N ALA A 362 -19.26 26.66 4.54
CA ALA A 362 -20.65 26.94 4.13
C ALA A 362 -21.58 25.76 4.44
N LEU A 363 -21.11 24.54 4.24
CA LEU A 363 -21.86 23.33 4.59
C LEU A 363 -21.99 23.17 6.11
N GLU A 364 -20.92 23.39 6.87
CA GLU A 364 -20.96 23.33 8.32
C GLU A 364 -21.92 24.37 8.90
N THR A 365 -21.88 25.62 8.44
CA THR A 365 -22.78 26.68 8.90
C THR A 365 -24.24 26.32 8.66
N ALA A 366 -24.59 25.84 7.46
CA ALA A 366 -25.95 25.42 7.14
C ALA A 366 -26.43 24.29 8.07
N LEU A 367 -25.56 23.33 8.39
CA LEU A 367 -25.88 22.21 9.27
C LEU A 367 -25.95 22.61 10.75
N SER A 368 -25.08 23.51 11.22
CA SER A 368 -25.10 24.04 12.58
C SER A 368 -26.38 24.85 12.84
N SER A 369 -26.75 25.76 11.93
CA SER A 369 -28.02 26.50 12.04
C SER A 369 -29.24 25.57 12.00
N ALA A 370 -29.18 24.51 11.20
CA ALA A 370 -30.24 23.51 11.14
C ALA A 370 -30.36 22.67 12.42
N ALA A 371 -29.24 22.36 13.06
CA ALA A 371 -29.21 21.64 14.34
C ALA A 371 -29.80 22.48 15.47
N GLU A 372 -29.40 23.76 15.56
CA GLU A 372 -29.93 24.72 16.54
C GLU A 372 -31.44 24.91 16.37
N ALA A 373 -31.92 25.11 15.14
CA ALA A 373 -33.34 25.26 14.84
C ALA A 373 -34.19 24.04 15.23
N ARG A 374 -33.57 22.86 15.38
CA ARG A 374 -34.22 21.60 15.78
C ARG A 374 -34.06 21.28 17.26
N GLY A 375 -33.46 22.19 18.04
CA GLY A 375 -33.21 21.98 19.47
C GLY A 375 -32.15 20.91 19.76
N ILE A 376 -31.26 20.62 18.80
CA ILE A 376 -30.15 19.69 19.01
C ILE A 376 -29.11 20.38 19.89
N GLN A 377 -28.78 19.75 21.02
CA GLN A 377 -27.75 20.28 21.92
C GLN A 377 -26.35 19.96 21.37
N VAL A 378 -25.58 21.02 21.11
CA VAL A 378 -24.16 20.90 20.70
C VAL A 378 -23.27 21.62 21.70
N VAL A 379 -22.36 20.89 22.33
CA VAL A 379 -21.45 21.42 23.36
C VAL A 379 -20.09 21.77 22.74
N ARG A 380 -19.71 23.04 22.84
CA ARG A 380 -18.46 23.60 22.29
C ARG A 380 -17.84 24.63 23.27
N PRO A 381 -16.50 24.65 23.45
CA PRO A 381 -15.59 23.53 23.20
C PRO A 381 -15.80 22.44 24.25
N CYS A 382 -15.69 21.18 23.83
CA CYS A 382 -15.77 19.99 24.68
C CYS A 382 -14.64 19.05 24.27
N VAL A 383 -13.50 19.15 24.96
CA VAL A 383 -12.40 18.20 24.75
C VAL A 383 -12.81 16.89 25.41
N VAL A 384 -12.98 15.84 24.61
CA VAL A 384 -13.37 14.52 25.10
C VAL A 384 -12.11 13.66 25.26
N SER A 385 -11.80 13.30 26.50
CA SER A 385 -10.71 12.39 26.88
C SER A 385 -11.10 10.93 26.69
N ARG A 386 -10.11 10.02 26.77
CA ARG A 386 -10.33 8.57 26.72
C ARG A 386 -11.32 8.12 27.79
N GLU A 387 -11.12 8.60 29.01
CA GLU A 387 -11.93 8.24 30.18
C GLU A 387 -13.38 8.69 29.99
N GLU A 388 -13.59 9.88 29.43
CA GLU A 388 -14.93 10.41 29.15
C GLU A 388 -15.64 9.65 28.02
N VAL A 389 -14.94 9.26 26.95
CA VAL A 389 -15.50 8.42 25.90
C VAL A 389 -15.94 7.07 26.45
N VAL A 390 -15.09 6.43 27.27
CA VAL A 390 -15.41 5.14 27.90
C VAL A 390 -16.59 5.30 28.86
N SER A 391 -16.63 6.38 29.66
CA SER A 391 -17.75 6.68 30.54
C SER A 391 -19.04 6.91 29.77
N ALA A 392 -19.00 7.67 28.67
CA ALA A 392 -20.17 7.88 27.81
C ALA A 392 -20.63 6.54 27.20
N PHE A 393 -19.71 5.69 26.72
CA PHE A 393 -20.08 4.35 26.29
C PHE A 393 -20.63 3.49 27.43
N GLN A 394 -20.27 3.72 28.69
CA GLN A 394 -20.83 3.01 29.83
C GLN A 394 -22.20 3.54 30.27
N GLN A 395 -22.53 4.79 29.99
CA GLN A 395 -23.76 5.43 30.47
C GLN A 395 -24.84 5.52 29.39
N ASN A 396 -24.43 5.69 28.14
CA ASN A 396 -25.33 5.96 27.02
C ASN A 396 -25.55 4.69 26.19
N ARG A 397 -26.73 4.58 25.59
CA ARG A 397 -27.11 3.41 24.77
C ARG A 397 -26.34 3.38 23.45
N ILE A 398 -26.23 4.54 22.78
CA ILE A 398 -25.61 4.64 21.46
C ILE A 398 -24.50 5.70 21.49
N LEU A 399 -23.30 5.31 21.05
CA LEU A 399 -22.17 6.22 20.86
C LEU A 399 -21.80 6.28 19.38
N ILE A 400 -21.69 7.47 18.80
CA ILE A 400 -21.35 7.67 17.38
C ILE A 400 -20.09 8.54 17.25
N GLY A 401 -19.03 7.99 16.67
CA GLY A 401 -17.80 8.73 16.38
C GLY A 401 -17.77 9.36 14.98
N CYS A 402 -17.73 10.69 14.95
CA CYS A 402 -17.68 11.57 13.77
C CYS A 402 -16.49 12.55 13.82
N ASP A 403 -15.50 12.27 14.66
CA ASP A 403 -14.43 13.15 15.13
C ASP A 403 -13.14 13.11 14.29
N GLY A 404 -13.22 12.51 13.10
CA GLY A 404 -12.20 12.61 12.07
C GLY A 404 -11.15 11.49 12.09
N SER A 405 -10.04 11.70 11.38
CA SER A 405 -8.98 10.69 11.21
C SER A 405 -8.30 10.28 12.52
N HIS A 406 -8.32 11.14 13.54
CA HIS A 406 -7.79 10.89 14.89
C HIS A 406 -8.92 10.64 15.90
N SER A 407 -9.88 9.80 15.51
CA SER A 407 -11.08 9.53 16.29
C SER A 407 -10.77 8.90 17.64
N VAL A 408 -11.17 9.57 18.72
CA VAL A 408 -11.06 9.06 20.10
C VAL A 408 -12.09 7.96 20.35
N VAL A 409 -13.25 7.97 19.68
CA VAL A 409 -14.26 6.90 19.82
C VAL A 409 -13.73 5.60 19.26
N ARG A 410 -13.14 5.65 18.06
CA ARG A 410 -12.58 4.47 17.40
C ARG A 410 -11.46 3.83 18.21
N GLU A 411 -10.51 4.65 18.66
CA GLU A 411 -9.32 4.20 19.37
C GLU A 411 -9.67 3.56 20.72
N ASN A 412 -10.63 4.12 21.44
CA ASN A 412 -10.87 3.76 22.83
C ASN A 412 -12.03 2.77 23.06
N VAL A 413 -13.01 2.72 22.15
CA VAL A 413 -14.22 1.87 22.33
C VAL A 413 -14.24 0.70 21.36
N LEU A 414 -13.97 0.96 20.08
CA LEU A 414 -14.01 -0.08 19.05
C LEU A 414 -12.71 -0.92 18.98
N SER A 415 -11.75 -0.70 19.90
CA SER A 415 -10.48 -1.44 20.00
C SER A 415 -9.82 -1.65 18.63
N GLY A 416 -9.87 -0.62 17.79
CA GLY A 416 -9.64 -0.77 16.37
C GLY A 416 -8.35 -0.09 15.94
N GLU A 417 -7.26 -0.84 15.87
CA GLU A 417 -6.26 -0.54 14.86
C GLU A 417 -6.96 -0.57 13.50
N GLY A 418 -6.92 0.57 12.81
CA GLY A 418 -7.41 0.65 11.45
C GLY A 418 -6.32 0.22 10.49
N TRP A 419 -6.77 -0.29 9.36
CA TRP A 419 -5.92 -0.60 8.25
C TRP A 419 -5.57 0.69 7.50
N ARG A 420 -4.29 1.02 7.36
CA ARG A 420 -3.81 2.17 6.58
C ARG A 420 -2.84 1.68 5.52
N GLU A 421 -3.07 2.03 4.27
CA GLU A 421 -2.13 1.79 3.17
C GLU A 421 -1.76 3.11 2.53
N SER A 422 -0.46 3.35 2.33
CA SER A 422 0.00 4.44 1.47
C SER A 422 -0.09 3.98 0.03
N LEU A 423 -1.02 4.54 -0.74
CA LEU A 423 -1.20 4.12 -2.14
C LEU A 423 -0.16 4.75 -3.05
N GLN A 424 0.12 6.04 -2.84
CA GLN A 424 0.94 6.83 -3.76
C GLN A 424 1.48 8.06 -3.05
N SER A 425 2.77 8.34 -3.25
CA SER A 425 3.35 9.63 -2.88
C SER A 425 3.14 10.64 -4.01
N VAL A 426 2.67 11.83 -3.65
CA VAL A 426 2.48 12.93 -4.60
C VAL A 426 3.11 14.22 -4.12
N LEU A 427 3.44 15.08 -5.08
CA LEU A 427 3.81 16.46 -4.84
C LEU A 427 2.72 17.39 -5.38
N ASP A 428 2.06 18.14 -4.50
CA ASP A 428 1.14 19.19 -4.89
C ASP A 428 1.92 20.50 -5.07
N VAL A 429 1.93 21.00 -6.30
CA VAL A 429 2.51 22.30 -6.68
C VAL A 429 1.37 23.29 -6.86
N ARG A 430 1.19 24.19 -5.90
CA ARG A 430 0.16 25.24 -5.92
C ARG A 430 0.69 26.50 -6.58
N LEU A 431 -0.08 27.03 -7.51
CA LEU A 431 0.28 28.09 -8.43
C LEU A 431 -0.89 29.07 -8.58
N GLU A 432 -0.63 30.29 -9.04
CA GLU A 432 -1.65 31.24 -9.48
C GLU A 432 -1.43 31.59 -10.96
N PHE A 433 -2.52 31.74 -11.71
CA PHE A 433 -2.50 32.04 -13.14
C PHE A 433 -3.31 33.30 -13.45
N LYS A 434 -2.77 34.19 -14.28
CA LYS A 434 -3.53 35.19 -15.01
C LYS A 434 -3.90 34.58 -16.36
N SER A 435 -5.17 34.62 -16.70
CA SER A 435 -5.66 34.09 -17.97
C SER A 435 -6.58 35.13 -18.62
N PRO A 436 -6.24 35.64 -19.81
CA PRO A 436 -7.02 36.66 -20.50
C PRO A 436 -8.36 36.13 -21.02
N SER A 437 -8.54 34.80 -21.11
CA SER A 437 -9.71 34.15 -21.68
C SER A 437 -10.67 33.55 -20.64
N GLY A 438 -10.57 33.98 -19.38
CA GLY A 438 -11.35 33.41 -18.26
C GLY A 438 -10.59 32.29 -17.52
N PRO A 439 -11.26 31.39 -16.77
CA PRO A 439 -10.58 30.38 -15.95
C PRO A 439 -9.64 29.48 -16.76
N PRO A 440 -8.42 29.17 -16.26
CA PRO A 440 -7.47 28.30 -16.95
C PRO A 440 -8.07 26.94 -17.32
N LYS A 441 -7.77 26.49 -18.53
CA LYS A 441 -8.21 25.18 -19.04
C LYS A 441 -7.17 24.10 -18.74
N LYS A 442 -7.64 22.86 -18.56
CA LYS A 442 -6.75 21.68 -18.48
C LYS A 442 -6.30 21.29 -19.88
N LEU A 443 -5.10 20.70 -19.99
CA LEU A 443 -4.70 20.02 -21.22
C LEU A 443 -5.72 18.92 -21.56
N SER A 444 -6.07 18.78 -22.82
CA SER A 444 -6.91 17.67 -23.30
C SER A 444 -6.16 16.34 -23.12
N THR A 445 -6.87 15.22 -23.25
CA THR A 445 -6.25 13.88 -23.14
C THR A 445 -5.08 13.71 -24.13
N LEU A 446 -5.26 14.14 -25.38
CA LEU A 446 -4.22 14.05 -26.41
C LEU A 446 -3.02 14.98 -26.11
N GLN A 447 -3.29 16.18 -25.62
CA GLN A 447 -2.24 17.13 -25.21
C GLN A 447 -1.47 16.64 -23.97
N SER A 448 -2.16 16.01 -23.03
CA SER A 448 -1.53 15.43 -21.84
C SER A 448 -0.62 14.26 -22.21
N LEU A 449 -1.08 13.38 -23.12
CA LEU A 449 -0.27 12.27 -23.64
C LEU A 449 0.99 12.74 -24.37
N SER A 450 0.90 13.80 -25.18
CA SER A 450 2.08 14.38 -25.82
C SER A 450 3.03 15.04 -24.81
N ALA A 451 2.47 15.69 -23.78
CA ALA A 451 3.25 16.29 -22.71
C ALA A 451 4.01 15.24 -21.87
N PHE A 452 3.39 14.09 -21.58
CA PHE A 452 4.03 13.01 -20.82
C PHE A 452 5.28 12.43 -21.48
N ARG A 453 5.40 12.50 -22.82
CA ARG A 453 6.65 12.16 -23.51
C ARG A 453 7.82 13.05 -23.12
N ARG A 454 7.56 14.27 -22.66
CA ARG A 454 8.55 15.31 -22.35
C ARG A 454 8.82 15.51 -20.85
N VAL A 455 8.01 14.91 -19.96
CA VAL A 455 8.14 15.09 -18.49
C VAL A 455 8.35 13.77 -17.75
N HIS A 456 9.04 13.79 -16.60
CA HIS A 456 9.40 12.56 -15.88
C HIS A 456 8.28 12.02 -14.97
N HIS A 457 7.28 12.84 -14.70
CA HIS A 457 6.19 12.53 -13.77
C HIS A 457 4.86 12.56 -14.50
N VAL A 458 3.91 11.76 -14.00
CA VAL A 458 2.51 11.96 -14.36
C VAL A 458 1.99 13.17 -13.59
N VAL A 459 1.28 14.05 -14.28
CA VAL A 459 0.81 15.35 -13.78
C VAL A 459 -0.70 15.42 -13.93
N GLU A 460 -1.40 15.69 -12.83
CA GLU A 460 -2.84 15.98 -12.80
C GLU A 460 -3.05 17.46 -12.50
N GLU A 461 -3.86 18.14 -13.31
CA GLU A 461 -4.12 19.58 -13.19
C GLU A 461 -5.48 19.84 -12.55
N SER A 462 -5.58 20.85 -11.69
CA SER A 462 -6.83 21.34 -11.15
C SER A 462 -6.80 22.87 -11.02
N PHE A 463 -7.84 23.55 -11.48
CA PHE A 463 -7.94 25.01 -11.48
C PHE A 463 -9.24 25.47 -10.85
N SER A 464 -9.19 26.60 -10.15
CA SER A 464 -10.38 27.31 -9.70
C SER A 464 -11.15 27.86 -10.89
N LYS A 465 -12.48 27.76 -10.84
CA LYS A 465 -13.38 28.43 -11.80
C LYS A 465 -13.64 29.89 -11.45
N LYS A 466 -13.25 30.32 -10.26
CA LYS A 466 -13.42 31.68 -9.75
C LYS A 466 -12.07 32.33 -9.53
N GLU A 467 -11.99 33.58 -9.92
CA GLU A 467 -10.86 34.46 -9.65
C GLU A 467 -10.78 34.78 -8.15
N ASN A 468 -9.55 34.99 -7.65
CA ASN A 468 -9.33 35.50 -6.30
C ASN A 468 -9.34 37.05 -6.30
N GLU A 469 -9.27 37.64 -5.10
CA GLU A 469 -9.25 39.10 -4.91
C GLU A 469 -8.06 39.79 -5.61
N ARG A 470 -7.02 39.04 -5.99
CA ARG A 470 -5.81 39.53 -6.67
C ARG A 470 -5.90 39.47 -8.19
N GLY A 471 -7.04 39.09 -8.76
CA GLY A 471 -7.21 39.00 -10.20
C GLY A 471 -6.50 37.78 -10.82
N THR A 472 -6.44 36.67 -10.09
CA THR A 472 -5.75 35.45 -10.53
C THR A 472 -6.56 34.20 -10.21
N TYR A 473 -6.26 33.10 -10.91
CA TYR A 473 -6.90 31.80 -10.72
C TYR A 473 -5.96 30.84 -10.00
N PRO A 474 -6.31 30.40 -8.77
CA PRO A 474 -5.56 29.36 -8.08
C PRO A 474 -5.59 28.04 -8.85
N GLY A 475 -4.43 27.40 -8.97
CA GLY A 475 -4.23 26.11 -9.61
C GLY A 475 -3.37 25.17 -8.79
N THR A 476 -3.49 23.87 -9.05
CA THR A 476 -2.64 22.83 -8.46
C THR A 476 -2.21 21.86 -9.55
N LEU A 477 -0.91 21.67 -9.68
CA LEU A 477 -0.32 20.56 -10.44
C LEU A 477 0.06 19.48 -9.43
N ARG A 478 -0.56 18.32 -9.53
CA ARG A 478 -0.24 17.16 -8.71
C ARG A 478 0.68 16.23 -9.49
N LEU A 479 1.92 16.09 -9.02
CA LEU A 479 2.91 15.21 -9.61
C LEU A 479 2.91 13.88 -8.84
N LEU A 480 2.85 12.76 -9.55
CA LEU A 480 3.15 11.46 -8.96
C LEU A 480 4.66 11.29 -8.91
N ILE A 481 5.22 11.29 -7.70
CA ILE A 481 6.66 11.22 -7.45
C ILE A 481 7.03 9.84 -6.91
N SER A 482 8.31 9.47 -7.04
CA SER A 482 8.80 8.23 -6.46
C SER A 482 8.93 8.30 -4.93
N PRO A 483 9.06 7.17 -4.22
CA PRO A 483 9.35 7.15 -2.79
C PRO A 483 10.62 7.93 -2.44
N GLU A 484 11.66 7.90 -3.28
CA GLU A 484 12.92 8.63 -3.07
C GLU A 484 12.70 10.14 -3.17
N GLU A 485 12.02 10.60 -4.23
CA GLU A 485 11.67 12.01 -4.40
C GLU A 485 10.75 12.50 -3.27
N HIS A 486 9.84 11.64 -2.81
CA HIS A 486 8.99 11.94 -1.67
C HIS A 486 9.79 12.04 -0.38
N SER A 487 10.70 11.11 -0.13
CA SER A 487 11.60 11.12 1.03
C SER A 487 12.45 12.38 1.06
N VAL A 488 13.05 12.78 -0.07
CA VAL A 488 13.81 14.03 -0.19
C VAL A 488 12.93 15.23 0.17
N MET A 489 11.72 15.30 -0.38
CA MET A 489 10.79 16.39 -0.09
C MET A 489 10.35 16.39 1.38
N ARG A 490 10.14 15.23 2.00
CA ARG A 490 9.82 15.11 3.43
C ARG A 490 11.02 15.48 4.32
N GLY A 491 12.24 15.14 3.92
CA GLY A 491 13.48 15.46 4.62
C GLY A 491 13.75 16.96 4.70
N VAL A 492 13.38 17.73 3.68
CA VAL A 492 13.41 19.20 3.72
C VAL A 492 12.18 19.81 4.40
N GLY A 493 11.32 18.98 5.01
CA GLY A 493 10.12 19.41 5.73
C GLY A 493 8.96 19.85 4.84
N ALA A 494 8.97 19.55 3.54
CA ALA A 494 7.97 20.00 2.57
C ALA A 494 6.60 19.36 2.81
N THR A 495 5.83 19.91 3.74
CA THR A 495 4.48 19.44 4.08
C THR A 495 3.42 20.45 3.64
N LEU A 496 2.15 20.12 3.85
CA LEU A 496 1.06 21.09 3.67
C LEU A 496 1.15 22.29 4.61
N ARG A 497 1.70 22.09 5.82
CA ARG A 497 1.89 23.16 6.82
C ARG A 497 3.13 23.98 6.54
N THR A 498 4.18 23.33 6.05
CA THR A 498 5.49 23.93 5.78
C THR A 498 5.88 23.66 4.32
N PRO A 499 5.25 24.32 3.34
CA PRO A 499 5.56 24.06 1.93
C PRO A 499 6.89 24.70 1.52
N VAL A 500 7.56 24.08 0.55
CA VAL A 500 8.72 24.67 -0.14
C VAL A 500 8.24 25.78 -1.07
N LYS A 501 8.83 26.97 -0.95
CA LYS A 501 8.49 28.14 -1.79
C LYS A 501 9.38 28.22 -3.03
N ILE A 502 8.78 28.46 -4.19
CA ILE A 502 9.48 28.68 -5.46
C ILE A 502 9.29 30.15 -5.84
N PRO A 503 10.35 30.90 -6.21
CA PRO A 503 11.71 30.41 -6.52
C PRO A 503 12.68 30.33 -5.34
N GLU A 504 12.35 30.90 -4.17
CA GLU A 504 13.30 31.15 -3.08
C GLU A 504 14.00 29.89 -2.55
N GLN A 505 13.28 28.77 -2.55
CA GLN A 505 13.75 27.47 -2.06
C GLN A 505 13.72 26.41 -3.17
N GLU A 506 13.72 26.81 -4.45
CA GLU A 506 13.64 25.88 -5.58
C GLU A 506 14.81 24.88 -5.59
N SER A 507 15.98 25.26 -5.06
CA SER A 507 17.15 24.38 -4.93
C SER A 507 16.85 23.08 -4.18
N LEU A 508 15.92 23.11 -3.21
CA LEU A 508 15.51 21.96 -2.39
C LEU A 508 14.69 20.91 -3.16
N LEU A 509 14.17 21.24 -4.35
CA LEU A 509 13.39 20.31 -5.15
C LEU A 509 14.29 19.32 -5.88
N PRO A 510 13.90 18.03 -5.99
CA PRO A 510 14.60 17.05 -6.82
C PRO A 510 14.79 17.54 -8.27
N PRO A 511 15.93 17.26 -8.93
CA PRO A 511 16.20 17.73 -10.29
C PRO A 511 15.14 17.36 -11.32
N MET A 512 14.62 16.12 -11.26
CA MET A 512 13.60 15.64 -12.19
C MET A 512 12.22 16.27 -11.93
N VAL A 513 11.90 16.56 -10.67
CA VAL A 513 10.71 17.33 -10.28
C VAL A 513 10.78 18.73 -10.85
N LYS A 514 11.90 19.45 -10.66
CA LYS A 514 12.12 20.79 -11.24
C LYS A 514 11.94 20.79 -12.75
N LYS A 515 12.59 19.84 -13.43
CA LYS A 515 12.48 19.68 -14.88
C LYS A 515 11.03 19.45 -15.31
N THR A 516 10.31 18.59 -14.61
CA THR A 516 8.90 18.30 -14.90
C THR A 516 8.01 19.53 -14.73
N ILE A 517 8.14 20.27 -13.62
CA ILE A 517 7.36 21.50 -13.38
C ILE A 517 7.61 22.52 -14.50
N ARG A 518 8.89 22.78 -14.82
CA ARG A 518 9.27 23.74 -15.87
C ARG A 518 8.77 23.31 -17.25
N SER A 519 9.01 22.06 -17.64
CA SER A 519 8.56 21.53 -18.93
C SER A 519 7.05 21.50 -19.07
N TRP A 520 6.32 21.11 -18.02
CA TRP A 520 4.85 21.09 -18.03
C TRP A 520 4.26 22.49 -18.21
N LEU A 521 4.77 23.48 -17.46
CA LEU A 521 4.34 24.86 -17.58
C LEU A 521 4.69 25.47 -18.94
N CYS A 522 5.85 25.13 -19.51
CA CYS A 522 6.22 25.54 -20.87
C CYS A 522 5.21 25.00 -21.91
N ILE A 523 4.83 23.73 -21.81
CA ILE A 523 3.84 23.11 -22.70
C ILE A 523 2.47 23.78 -22.54
N ARG A 524 2.04 24.08 -21.31
CA ARG A 524 0.79 24.82 -21.08
C ARG A 524 0.79 26.19 -21.75
N ARG A 525 1.89 26.94 -21.61
CA ARG A 525 2.03 28.27 -22.21
C ARG A 525 1.90 28.23 -23.74
N GLN A 526 2.42 27.18 -24.38
CA GLN A 526 2.26 26.97 -25.82
C GLN A 526 0.80 26.73 -26.25
N HIS A 527 -0.08 26.32 -25.34
CA HIS A 527 -1.47 25.96 -25.66
C HIS A 527 -2.53 26.97 -25.19
N PHE A 528 -2.31 27.67 -24.08
CA PHE A 528 -3.38 28.44 -23.42
C PHE A 528 -3.07 29.93 -23.18
N GLU A 529 -1.89 30.44 -23.57
CA GLU A 529 -1.46 31.84 -23.30
C GLU A 529 -1.52 32.28 -21.82
N ASP A 530 -1.85 31.36 -20.89
CA ASP A 530 -1.88 31.61 -19.45
C ASP A 530 -0.53 32.16 -18.97
N GLU A 531 -0.57 33.28 -18.25
CA GLU A 531 0.60 33.86 -17.60
C GLU A 531 0.64 33.38 -16.15
N ARG A 532 1.70 32.63 -15.81
CA ARG A 532 1.91 32.17 -14.44
C ARG A 532 2.39 33.33 -13.55
N VAL A 533 1.85 33.43 -12.34
CA VAL A 533 2.44 34.23 -11.27
C VAL A 533 3.69 33.52 -10.74
N GLU A 534 4.80 34.24 -10.60
CA GLU A 534 6.12 33.65 -10.37
C GLU A 534 6.19 32.76 -9.11
N SER A 535 5.49 33.12 -8.04
CA SER A 535 5.53 32.37 -6.79
C SER A 535 4.70 31.09 -6.82
N ALA A 536 5.28 29.97 -6.35
CA ALA A 536 4.57 28.70 -6.15
C ALA A 536 4.93 28.05 -4.83
N THR A 537 4.11 27.10 -4.38
CA THR A 537 4.39 26.28 -3.20
C THR A 537 4.29 24.80 -3.50
N CYS A 538 5.23 24.01 -2.97
CA CYS A 538 5.30 22.57 -3.15
C CYS A 538 5.14 21.84 -1.82
N SER A 539 4.23 20.88 -1.75
CA SER A 539 4.00 20.04 -0.57
C SER A 539 4.01 18.56 -0.94
N ALA A 540 4.80 17.76 -0.24
CA ALA A 540 4.77 16.30 -0.34
C ALA A 540 3.63 15.74 0.51
N ILE A 541 2.84 14.86 -0.11
CA ILE A 541 1.62 14.30 0.46
C ILE A 541 1.60 12.80 0.19
N ASP A 542 1.41 12.02 1.26
CA ASP A 542 1.04 10.62 1.15
C ASP A 542 -0.46 10.52 0.86
N LEU A 543 -0.81 9.99 -0.31
CA LEU A 543 -2.18 9.56 -0.58
C LEU A 543 -2.41 8.23 0.12
N SER A 544 -2.57 8.28 1.44
CA SER A 544 -2.99 7.13 2.21
C SER A 544 -4.49 6.91 2.10
N VAL A 545 -4.87 5.64 2.06
CA VAL A 545 -6.22 5.18 2.37
C VAL A 545 -6.19 4.54 3.76
N TYR A 546 -7.28 4.73 4.48
CA TYR A 546 -7.47 4.26 5.83
C TYR A 546 -8.85 3.63 5.93
N ARG A 547 -8.97 2.58 6.73
CA ARG A 547 -10.22 1.91 7.03
C ARG A 547 -10.18 1.35 8.45
N ALA A 548 -11.18 1.66 9.24
CA ALA A 548 -11.38 1.02 10.54
C ALA A 548 -11.66 -0.48 10.38
N LYS A 549 -11.15 -1.29 11.31
CA LYS A 549 -11.40 -2.74 11.34
C LYS A 549 -12.87 -3.08 11.59
N SER A 550 -13.54 -2.26 12.39
CA SER A 550 -14.96 -2.34 12.70
C SER A 550 -15.61 -0.97 12.54
N PHE A 551 -16.83 -0.94 12.01
CA PHE A 551 -17.63 0.28 11.82
C PHE A 551 -18.72 0.47 12.87
N GLY A 552 -18.98 -0.58 13.65
CA GLY A 552 -19.87 -0.53 14.79
C GLY A 552 -19.78 -1.81 15.61
N SER A 553 -20.29 -1.82 16.82
CA SER A 553 -20.29 -3.00 17.67
C SER A 553 -21.40 -2.91 18.69
N ARG A 554 -21.99 -4.05 19.06
CA ARG A 554 -22.84 -4.16 20.23
C ARG A 554 -22.09 -4.85 21.35
N LYS A 555 -22.01 -4.22 22.53
CA LYS A 555 -21.44 -4.81 23.75
C LYS A 555 -22.32 -4.42 24.93
N ASP A 556 -22.74 -5.42 25.72
CA ASP A 556 -23.55 -5.22 26.92
C ASP A 556 -24.82 -4.36 26.69
N GLY A 557 -25.52 -4.60 25.57
CA GLY A 557 -26.73 -3.86 25.18
C GLY A 557 -26.48 -2.43 24.65
N LYS A 558 -25.22 -2.03 24.49
CA LYS A 558 -24.82 -0.71 24.01
C LYS A 558 -24.16 -0.80 22.66
N THR A 559 -24.44 0.18 21.83
CA THR A 559 -24.08 0.14 20.42
C THR A 559 -23.16 1.32 20.09
N THR A 560 -21.99 1.02 19.53
CA THR A 560 -21.08 2.04 19.01
C THR A 560 -21.13 2.02 17.49
N PHE A 561 -21.06 3.19 16.87
CA PHE A 561 -20.86 3.38 15.44
C PHE A 561 -19.75 4.38 15.18
N ILE A 562 -19.10 4.28 14.03
CA ILE A 562 -18.20 5.31 13.51
C ILE A 562 -18.51 5.59 12.04
N CYS A 563 -18.37 6.84 11.60
CA CYS A 563 -18.63 7.23 10.22
C CYS A 563 -17.71 8.36 9.74
N GLY A 564 -17.74 8.64 8.43
CA GLY A 564 -16.85 9.62 7.80
C GLY A 564 -15.37 9.26 7.95
N ASP A 565 -14.51 10.26 8.13
CA ASP A 565 -13.06 10.09 8.28
C ASP A 565 -12.67 9.25 9.51
N ALA A 566 -13.56 9.12 10.51
CA ALA A 566 -13.35 8.23 11.65
C ALA A 566 -13.43 6.75 11.22
N ALA A 567 -14.30 6.43 10.27
CA ALA A 567 -14.52 5.09 9.74
C ALA A 567 -13.59 4.72 8.59
N PHE A 568 -13.44 5.58 7.58
CA PHE A 568 -12.58 5.34 6.43
C PHE A 568 -11.96 6.66 5.97
N GLY A 569 -10.64 6.69 5.84
CA GLY A 569 -9.90 7.81 5.29
C GLY A 569 -9.65 7.55 3.82
N VAL A 570 -10.25 8.34 2.96
CA VAL A 570 -9.85 8.43 1.55
C VAL A 570 -9.22 9.80 1.35
N PRO A 571 -8.35 9.99 0.34
CA PRO A 571 -7.83 11.31 0.03
C PRO A 571 -8.97 12.34 -0.04
N PHE A 572 -8.72 13.49 0.58
CA PHE A 572 -9.63 14.51 1.12
C PHE A 572 -10.72 15.10 0.20
N PHE A 573 -10.98 14.52 -0.98
CA PHE A 573 -12.03 14.94 -1.91
C PHE A 573 -13.19 13.94 -2.06
N ARG A 574 -13.05 12.70 -1.58
CA ARG A 574 -14.16 11.71 -1.54
C ARG A 574 -14.70 11.42 -0.14
N ALA A 575 -13.94 11.75 0.90
CA ALA A 575 -14.25 11.33 2.26
C ALA A 575 -15.55 11.93 2.79
N LEU A 576 -15.82 13.21 2.47
CA LEU A 576 -17.11 13.82 2.79
C LEU A 576 -18.29 13.10 2.10
N ASN A 577 -18.25 12.92 0.78
CA ASN A 577 -19.35 12.30 0.03
C ASN A 577 -19.62 10.86 0.50
N ASN A 578 -18.57 10.07 0.76
CA ASN A 578 -18.73 8.72 1.31
C ASN A 578 -19.22 8.76 2.77
N GLY A 579 -18.79 9.75 3.54
CA GLY A 579 -19.30 10.02 4.88
C GLY A 579 -20.81 10.26 4.87
N LEU A 580 -21.31 11.15 4.00
CA LEU A 580 -22.75 11.43 3.88
C LEU A 580 -23.54 10.18 3.45
N LEU A 581 -23.01 9.38 2.51
CA LEU A 581 -23.63 8.11 2.11
C LEU A 581 -23.77 7.14 3.27
N CYS A 582 -22.70 6.98 4.06
CA CYS A 582 -22.73 6.14 5.24
C CYS A 582 -23.70 6.68 6.29
N VAL A 583 -23.76 8.00 6.49
CA VAL A 583 -24.71 8.59 7.43
C VAL A 583 -26.16 8.29 7.03
N CYS A 584 -26.51 8.31 5.74
CA CYS A 584 -27.84 7.93 5.29
C CYS A 584 -28.24 6.50 5.72
N GLN A 585 -27.29 5.55 5.68
CA GLN A 585 -27.55 4.19 6.17
C GLN A 585 -27.47 4.08 7.69
N LEU A 586 -26.55 4.80 8.32
CA LEU A 586 -26.42 4.86 9.77
C LEU A 586 -27.70 5.33 10.44
N VAL A 587 -28.32 6.40 9.92
CA VAL A 587 -29.58 6.94 10.44
C VAL A 587 -30.68 5.88 10.46
N ARG A 588 -30.81 5.09 9.38
CA ARG A 588 -31.76 3.97 9.31
C ARG A 588 -31.45 2.90 10.36
N CYS A 589 -30.18 2.51 10.48
CA CYS A 589 -29.76 1.48 11.42
C CYS A 589 -29.95 1.91 12.87
N VAL A 590 -29.68 3.17 13.21
CA VAL A 590 -29.93 3.72 14.55
C VAL A 590 -31.42 3.78 14.87
N VAL A 591 -32.27 4.16 13.91
CA VAL A 591 -33.73 4.16 14.10
C VAL A 591 -34.26 2.73 14.29
N ASP A 592 -33.78 1.76 13.51
CA ASP A 592 -34.13 0.35 13.69
C ASP A 592 -33.67 -0.19 15.05
N GLU A 593 -32.43 0.15 15.46
CA GLU A 593 -31.87 -0.20 16.76
C GLU A 593 -32.75 0.31 17.92
N LEU A 594 -33.28 1.54 17.81
CA LEU A 594 -34.18 2.12 18.82
C LEU A 594 -35.60 1.51 18.77
N ARG A 595 -36.01 0.91 17.64
CA ARG A 595 -37.33 0.27 17.48
C ARG A 595 -37.34 -1.17 17.98
N ASP A 596 -36.27 -1.93 17.79
CA ASP A 596 -36.18 -3.32 18.29
C ASP A 596 -36.24 -3.39 19.82
N GLU A 597 -35.86 -2.31 20.51
CA GLU A 597 -36.08 -2.09 21.95
C GLU A 597 -37.57 -2.20 22.33
N HIS A 598 -38.45 -1.50 21.61
CA HIS A 598 -39.90 -1.50 21.89
C HIS A 598 -40.57 -2.87 21.69
N LYS A 599 -39.94 -3.74 20.89
CA LYS A 599 -40.38 -5.13 20.72
C LYS A 599 -39.86 -6.01 21.85
N SER A 600 -38.60 -5.86 22.26
CA SER A 600 -37.99 -6.67 23.32
C SER A 600 -38.57 -6.41 24.72
N GLU A 601 -39.04 -5.18 25.01
CA GLU A 601 -39.69 -4.85 26.29
C GLU A 601 -41.14 -5.39 26.38
N ASN A 602 -41.75 -5.84 25.28
CA ASN A 602 -43.16 -6.27 25.23
C ASN A 602 -43.37 -7.79 25.09
N VAL A 603 -42.33 -8.62 25.22
CA VAL A 603 -42.45 -10.08 25.05
C VAL A 603 -42.36 -10.81 26.41
N LYS A 604 -43.48 -11.42 26.83
CA LYS A 604 -43.52 -12.42 27.91
C LYS A 604 -42.85 -13.73 27.46
N PRO A 605 -42.25 -14.51 28.38
CA PRO A 605 -41.54 -15.74 28.02
C PRO A 605 -42.53 -16.88 27.78
N GLU A 606 -42.59 -17.39 26.54
CA GLU A 606 -43.24 -18.67 26.23
C GLU A 606 -42.27 -19.60 25.48
N THR A 607 -41.90 -20.65 26.21
CA THR A 607 -41.72 -22.07 25.85
C THR A 607 -41.19 -22.48 24.48
N GLU A 608 -40.09 -23.23 24.56
CA GLU A 608 -39.52 -24.14 23.56
C GLU A 608 -40.58 -24.96 22.82
N THR A 609 -40.46 -25.03 21.49
CA THR A 609 -40.95 -26.16 20.70
C THR A 609 -40.01 -26.46 19.54
N GLN A 610 -39.62 -27.73 19.44
CA GLN A 610 -38.91 -28.34 18.33
C GLN A 610 -39.83 -28.49 17.11
N HIS A 611 -39.25 -28.46 15.89
CA HIS A 611 -39.56 -29.28 14.70
C HIS A 611 -38.86 -28.64 13.48
N SER A 612 -37.87 -29.26 12.85
CA SER A 612 -37.87 -30.38 11.88
C SER A 612 -37.69 -29.91 10.42
N SER A 613 -36.75 -30.58 9.76
CA SER A 613 -36.33 -30.57 8.36
C SER A 613 -37.42 -30.39 7.27
N SER A 614 -37.05 -29.72 6.17
CA SER A 614 -37.33 -30.21 4.80
C SER A 614 -36.41 -29.57 3.76
N SER A 615 -36.38 -30.20 2.59
CA SER A 615 -35.27 -30.36 1.66
C SER A 615 -35.36 -29.53 0.38
N SER A 616 -34.19 -29.40 -0.28
CA SER A 616 -33.92 -29.42 -1.73
C SER A 616 -34.63 -28.43 -2.66
N THR A 617 -33.85 -27.65 -3.41
CA THR A 617 -33.88 -27.73 -4.89
C THR A 617 -32.63 -27.10 -5.53
N SER A 618 -31.94 -27.90 -6.33
CA SER A 618 -30.93 -27.50 -7.30
C SER A 618 -31.60 -27.07 -8.61
N ILE A 619 -31.28 -25.90 -9.15
CA ILE A 619 -31.54 -25.55 -10.55
C ILE A 619 -30.32 -24.88 -11.18
N SER A 620 -29.98 -25.41 -12.34
CA SER A 620 -28.91 -25.08 -13.28
C SER A 620 -29.14 -23.75 -14.00
N SER A 621 -28.07 -23.04 -14.36
CA SER A 621 -28.06 -22.18 -15.55
C SER A 621 -26.67 -22.11 -16.18
N SER A 622 -26.65 -22.43 -17.48
CA SER A 622 -25.52 -22.62 -18.38
C SER A 622 -24.62 -21.39 -18.60
N PRO A 623 -23.34 -21.60 -18.97
CA PRO A 623 -22.42 -20.53 -19.35
C PRO A 623 -22.61 -20.10 -20.82
N LEU A 624 -22.65 -18.78 -21.04
CA LEU A 624 -22.49 -18.13 -22.34
C LEU A 624 -21.05 -18.32 -22.84
N GLN A 625 -20.90 -18.93 -24.01
CA GLN A 625 -19.63 -18.97 -24.75
C GLN A 625 -19.28 -17.59 -25.32
N PRO A 626 -18.00 -17.16 -25.29
CA PRO A 626 -17.48 -16.18 -26.22
C PRO A 626 -16.81 -16.86 -27.41
N ASN A 627 -17.19 -16.41 -28.61
CA ASN A 627 -16.63 -16.77 -29.90
C ASN A 627 -15.09 -16.67 -29.95
N SER A 628 -14.48 -17.73 -30.45
CA SER A 628 -13.09 -17.79 -30.89
C SER A 628 -12.89 -17.01 -32.19
N GLY A 629 -12.28 -15.83 -32.09
CA GLY A 629 -11.67 -15.13 -33.22
C GLY A 629 -10.16 -15.19 -33.10
N THR A 630 -9.54 -16.11 -33.84
CA THR A 630 -8.08 -16.27 -33.95
C THR A 630 -7.46 -15.07 -34.63
N ALA A 631 -6.52 -14.40 -33.96
CA ALA A 631 -5.57 -13.49 -34.59
C ALA A 631 -4.16 -13.83 -34.12
N THR A 632 -3.39 -14.49 -34.99
CA THR A 632 -1.93 -14.63 -34.89
C THR A 632 -1.27 -13.24 -34.87
N PRO A 633 -0.34 -12.94 -33.94
CA PRO A 633 0.42 -11.70 -34.02
C PRO A 633 1.54 -11.83 -35.06
N PRO A 634 1.69 -10.88 -36.00
CA PRO A 634 2.82 -10.86 -36.92
C PRO A 634 4.08 -10.33 -36.21
N GLU A 635 5.18 -11.02 -36.44
CA GLU A 635 6.52 -10.81 -35.87
C GLU A 635 7.24 -9.55 -36.43
N GLN A 636 6.50 -8.52 -36.86
CA GLN A 636 7.07 -7.30 -37.49
C GLN A 636 6.34 -6.00 -37.11
N ALA A 637 5.91 -5.85 -35.85
CA ALA A 637 5.34 -4.60 -35.39
C ALA A 637 6.45 -3.58 -35.05
N GLY A 638 6.75 -2.68 -35.99
CA GLY A 638 7.55 -1.48 -35.76
C GLY A 638 6.96 -0.57 -34.66
N VAL A 639 7.64 0.53 -34.35
CA VAL A 639 7.30 1.49 -33.28
C VAL A 639 5.81 1.88 -33.23
N PHE A 640 5.12 1.90 -34.38
CA PHE A 640 3.68 2.18 -34.50
C PHE A 640 2.77 1.07 -33.94
N GLY A 641 3.15 -0.21 -34.03
CA GLY A 641 2.38 -1.33 -33.48
C GLY A 641 2.46 -1.44 -31.96
N ARG A 642 3.64 -1.14 -31.37
CA ARG A 642 3.80 -0.98 -29.91
C ARG A 642 3.00 0.23 -29.38
N PHE A 643 2.91 1.29 -30.17
CA PHE A 643 2.09 2.47 -29.86
C PHE A 643 0.59 2.16 -29.85
N MET A 644 0.08 1.43 -30.86
CA MET A 644 -1.33 0.99 -30.90
C MET A 644 -1.69 0.01 -29.77
N ALA A 645 -0.77 -0.87 -29.36
CA ALA A 645 -0.94 -1.73 -28.19
C ALA A 645 -1.07 -0.90 -26.89
N SER A 646 -0.30 0.18 -26.74
CA SER A 646 -0.41 1.09 -25.59
C SER A 646 -1.73 1.89 -25.58
N MET A 647 -2.26 2.24 -26.76
CA MET A 647 -3.58 2.88 -26.91
C MET A 647 -4.74 1.91 -26.62
N GLY A 648 -4.60 0.64 -27.02
CA GLY A 648 -5.52 -0.44 -26.65
C GLY A 648 -5.55 -0.69 -25.14
N ALA A 649 -4.39 -0.62 -24.48
CA ALA A 649 -4.30 -0.68 -23.03
C ALA A 649 -4.95 0.55 -22.35
N SER A 650 -4.73 1.78 -22.84
CA SER A 650 -5.30 2.97 -22.22
C SER A 650 -6.83 3.07 -22.39
N THR A 651 -7.35 2.65 -23.55
CA THR A 651 -8.79 2.61 -23.83
C THR A 651 -9.47 1.43 -23.12
N GLY A 652 -8.79 0.28 -23.03
CA GLY A 652 -9.19 -0.85 -22.19
C GLY A 652 -9.23 -0.49 -20.71
N ILE A 653 -8.25 0.25 -20.19
CA ILE A 653 -8.22 0.76 -18.81
C ILE A 653 -9.34 1.79 -18.60
N SER A 654 -9.60 2.69 -19.55
CA SER A 654 -10.71 3.66 -19.44
C SER A 654 -12.08 2.98 -19.43
N ARG A 655 -12.24 1.91 -20.22
CA ARG A 655 -13.46 1.09 -20.26
C ARG A 655 -13.59 0.22 -19.01
N HIS A 656 -12.50 -0.38 -18.53
CA HIS A 656 -12.47 -1.15 -17.27
C HIS A 656 -12.70 -0.26 -16.04
N MET A 657 -12.19 0.98 -16.03
CA MET A 657 -12.49 1.99 -15.00
C MET A 657 -13.95 2.47 -15.06
N ALA A 658 -14.56 2.51 -16.25
CA ALA A 658 -15.98 2.80 -16.42
C ALA A 658 -16.86 1.62 -15.98
N ASP A 659 -16.46 0.37 -16.26
CA ASP A 659 -17.16 -0.85 -15.86
C ASP A 659 -17.03 -1.11 -14.35
N MET A 660 -15.88 -0.85 -13.72
CA MET A 660 -15.71 -0.89 -12.26
C MET A 660 -16.47 0.24 -11.53
N SER A 661 -16.79 1.31 -12.25
CA SER A 661 -17.66 2.40 -11.78
C SER A 661 -19.16 2.07 -11.93
N ALA A 662 -19.53 0.98 -12.60
CA ALA A 662 -20.89 0.72 -13.04
C ALA A 662 -21.86 0.34 -11.90
N MET A 663 -21.39 -0.27 -10.79
CA MET A 663 -22.21 -0.36 -9.57
C MET A 663 -22.20 0.97 -8.82
N GLY A 664 -23.36 1.63 -8.80
CA GLY A 664 -23.59 2.84 -8.02
C GLY A 664 -23.57 2.56 -6.52
N ALA A 665 -23.10 3.51 -5.70
CA ALA A 665 -23.18 3.38 -4.23
C ALA A 665 -24.64 3.19 -3.73
N SER A 666 -25.63 3.64 -4.50
CA SER A 666 -27.06 3.38 -4.24
C SER A 666 -27.49 1.96 -4.62
N GLU A 667 -26.87 1.32 -5.62
CA GLU A 667 -27.11 -0.11 -5.91
C GLU A 667 -26.49 -0.99 -4.84
N LEU A 668 -25.32 -0.61 -4.32
CA LEU A 668 -24.70 -1.26 -3.17
C LEU A 668 -25.60 -1.21 -1.91
N ALA A 669 -26.28 -0.08 -1.68
CA ALA A 669 -27.26 0.05 -0.61
C ALA A 669 -28.46 -0.88 -0.84
N LYS A 670 -28.99 -0.95 -2.07
CA LYS A 670 -30.09 -1.87 -2.40
C LYS A 670 -29.70 -3.33 -2.16
N ASP A 671 -28.52 -3.76 -2.60
CA ASP A 671 -28.06 -5.15 -2.45
C ASP A 671 -27.88 -5.58 -0.98
N VAL A 672 -27.35 -4.70 -0.13
CA VAL A 672 -27.16 -5.02 1.30
C VAL A 672 -28.51 -5.11 2.02
N PHE A 673 -29.44 -4.21 1.72
CA PHE A 673 -30.76 -4.19 2.38
C PHE A 673 -31.74 -5.22 1.83
N MET A 674 -31.50 -5.77 0.62
CA MET A 674 -32.25 -6.89 0.05
C MET A 674 -31.69 -8.27 0.47
N GLY A 675 -30.50 -8.31 1.07
CA GLY A 675 -29.76 -9.54 1.40
C GLY A 675 -30.17 -10.28 2.68
N GLY A 676 -31.17 -9.81 3.42
CA GLY A 676 -31.77 -10.55 4.54
C GLY A 676 -31.06 -10.46 5.90
N GLU A 677 -30.00 -9.64 6.07
CA GLU A 677 -29.43 -9.37 7.40
C GLU A 677 -30.39 -8.48 8.21
N SER A 678 -30.83 -8.97 9.37
CA SER A 678 -31.81 -8.26 10.20
C SER A 678 -31.16 -7.32 11.19
N ASP A 679 -29.95 -7.65 11.68
CA ASP A 679 -29.28 -6.86 12.71
C ASP A 679 -28.81 -5.50 12.15
N PRO A 680 -29.24 -4.36 12.74
CA PRO A 680 -28.87 -3.03 12.26
C PRO A 680 -27.36 -2.75 12.28
N VAL A 681 -26.62 -3.30 13.24
CA VAL A 681 -25.18 -3.08 13.39
C VAL A 681 -24.42 -3.83 12.31
N LEU A 682 -24.76 -5.11 12.06
CA LEU A 682 -24.16 -5.92 11.02
C LEU A 682 -24.46 -5.37 9.62
N ARG A 683 -25.71 -4.90 9.37
CA ARG A 683 -26.07 -4.22 8.13
C ARG A 683 -25.19 -2.99 7.86
N PHE A 684 -25.00 -2.14 8.88
CA PHE A 684 -24.16 -0.96 8.75
C PHE A 684 -22.69 -1.32 8.50
N GLN A 685 -22.16 -2.31 9.24
CA GLN A 685 -20.80 -2.80 9.04
C GLN A 685 -20.57 -3.30 7.62
N GLU A 686 -21.47 -4.13 7.07
CA GLU A 686 -21.31 -4.71 5.74
C GLU A 686 -21.39 -3.63 4.65
N PHE A 687 -22.30 -2.65 4.78
CA PHE A 687 -22.36 -1.50 3.88
C PHE A 687 -21.05 -0.72 3.86
N CYS A 688 -20.54 -0.34 5.02
CA CYS A 688 -19.28 0.40 5.15
C CYS A 688 -18.08 -0.40 4.63
N ARG A 689 -18.04 -1.72 4.87
CA ARG A 689 -16.99 -2.61 4.39
C ARG A 689 -16.97 -2.66 2.87
N ARG A 690 -18.13 -2.86 2.23
CA ARG A 690 -18.24 -2.90 0.76
C ARG A 690 -17.90 -1.55 0.13
N LEU A 691 -18.42 -0.45 0.69
CA LEU A 691 -18.10 0.90 0.20
C LEU A 691 -16.60 1.18 0.29
N SER A 692 -15.97 0.82 1.42
CA SER A 692 -14.54 1.02 1.60
C SER A 692 -13.70 0.14 0.67
N ASN A 693 -14.06 -1.14 0.47
CA ASN A 693 -13.40 -2.02 -0.50
C ASN A 693 -13.46 -1.47 -1.92
N ARG A 694 -14.62 -0.95 -2.33
CA ARG A 694 -14.79 -0.33 -3.66
C ARG A 694 -13.86 0.86 -3.84
N GLU A 695 -13.82 1.76 -2.87
CA GLU A 695 -12.96 2.94 -2.94
C GLU A 695 -11.48 2.58 -2.92
N PHE A 696 -11.12 1.54 -2.16
CA PHE A 696 -9.78 0.98 -2.15
C PHE A 696 -9.38 0.44 -3.52
N SER A 697 -10.20 -0.42 -4.13
CA SER A 697 -9.96 -0.97 -5.46
C SER A 697 -9.87 0.10 -6.53
N LEU A 698 -10.72 1.13 -6.47
CA LEU A 698 -10.67 2.27 -7.41
C LEU A 698 -9.38 3.07 -7.27
N ALA A 699 -8.90 3.28 -6.05
CA ALA A 699 -7.68 4.04 -5.79
C ALA A 699 -6.43 3.24 -6.22
N LYS A 700 -6.40 1.93 -6.00
CA LYS A 700 -5.35 1.02 -6.48
C LYS A 700 -5.32 0.95 -8.01
N ALA A 701 -6.48 0.78 -8.66
CA ALA A 701 -6.57 0.78 -10.12
C ALA A 701 -6.08 2.11 -10.74
N LYS A 702 -6.40 3.26 -10.12
CA LYS A 702 -5.88 4.56 -10.56
C LYS A 702 -4.35 4.64 -10.43
N ARG A 703 -3.77 4.15 -9.33
CA ARG A 703 -2.31 4.06 -9.14
C ARG A 703 -1.64 3.20 -10.21
N ASP A 704 -2.18 2.00 -10.44
CA ASP A 704 -1.60 1.03 -11.37
C ASP A 704 -1.65 1.55 -12.81
N ALA A 705 -2.77 2.16 -13.22
CA ALA A 705 -2.90 2.83 -14.51
C ALA A 705 -1.85 3.95 -14.70
N LEU A 706 -1.61 4.77 -13.67
CA LEU A 706 -0.62 5.85 -13.72
C LEU A 706 0.82 5.30 -13.73
N THR A 707 1.06 4.17 -13.07
CA THR A 707 2.35 3.46 -13.08
C THR A 707 2.65 2.91 -14.48
N ILE A 708 1.66 2.32 -15.15
CA ILE A 708 1.79 1.85 -16.54
C ILE A 708 2.16 3.01 -17.47
N VAL A 709 1.52 4.18 -17.30
CA VAL A 709 1.88 5.38 -18.08
C VAL A 709 3.33 5.81 -17.81
N ARG A 710 3.79 5.77 -16.56
CA ARG A 710 5.19 6.07 -16.20
C ARG A 710 6.17 5.11 -16.88
N LEU A 711 5.90 3.80 -16.82
CA LEU A 711 6.75 2.77 -17.43
C LEU A 711 6.77 2.87 -18.96
N ALA A 712 5.62 3.12 -19.60
CA ALA A 712 5.54 3.34 -21.04
C ALA A 712 6.36 4.56 -21.48
N ASN A 713 6.39 5.64 -20.67
CA ASN A 713 7.21 6.81 -20.94
C ASN A 713 8.71 6.55 -20.73
N ALA A 714 9.09 5.70 -19.79
CA ALA A 714 10.49 5.29 -19.59
C ALA A 714 11.00 4.46 -20.78
N ALA A 715 10.23 3.46 -21.22
CA ALA A 715 10.55 2.63 -22.38
C ALA A 715 10.63 3.44 -23.69
N ALA A 716 9.82 4.49 -23.84
CA ALA A 716 9.87 5.36 -25.01
C ALA A 716 11.10 6.29 -25.05
N ARG A 717 11.92 6.32 -23.99
CA ARG A 717 13.12 7.17 -23.85
C ARG A 717 14.44 6.40 -23.95
N GLU A 718 14.40 5.07 -24.07
CA GLU A 718 15.62 4.30 -24.33
C GLU A 718 16.22 4.73 -25.68
N PRO A 719 17.52 5.08 -25.73
CA PRO A 719 18.19 5.37 -26.97
C PRO A 719 18.20 4.08 -27.81
N LYS A 720 17.75 4.19 -29.07
CA LYS A 720 18.02 3.13 -30.04
C LYS A 720 19.53 2.99 -30.19
N GLU A 721 20.04 1.76 -30.15
CA GLU A 721 21.40 1.46 -30.58
C GLU A 721 21.68 2.09 -31.96
N PRO A 722 22.89 2.62 -32.19
CA PRO A 722 23.27 3.02 -33.53
C PRO A 722 23.33 1.76 -34.40
N GLU A 723 22.50 1.69 -35.45
CA GLU A 723 22.55 0.61 -36.42
C GLU A 723 23.97 0.52 -37.00
N ALA A 724 24.66 -0.58 -36.69
CA ALA A 724 25.96 -0.89 -37.26
C ALA A 724 25.81 -1.33 -38.73
N GLY A 725 26.03 -0.36 -39.63
CA GLY A 725 26.80 -0.50 -40.87
C GLY A 725 26.42 -1.56 -41.92
N SER A 726 25.82 -1.11 -43.03
CA SER A 726 26.13 -1.59 -44.41
C SER A 726 25.47 -0.58 -45.38
N LYS A 727 26.08 0.00 -46.42
CA LYS A 727 27.28 -0.24 -47.22
C LYS A 727 27.77 1.10 -47.80
N LYS A 728 29.07 1.21 -48.02
CA LYS A 728 29.71 2.16 -48.94
C LYS A 728 29.02 2.14 -50.31
N ARG A 729 28.70 3.33 -50.84
CA ARG A 729 28.88 3.65 -52.27
C ARG A 729 29.50 5.03 -52.36
N ASN A 730 30.69 5.06 -52.97
CA ASN A 730 31.34 6.26 -53.49
C ASN A 730 30.57 6.74 -54.73
N GLU A 731 30.53 8.06 -54.91
CA GLU A 731 30.35 8.89 -56.12
C GLU A 731 30.01 10.28 -55.55
N ASP A 732 31.00 11.13 -55.25
CA ASP A 732 31.74 12.04 -56.15
C ASP A 732 30.82 12.99 -56.95
N GLU A 733 31.06 14.30 -56.77
CA GLU A 733 30.48 15.53 -57.38
C GLU A 733 29.95 16.50 -56.30
N SER A 734 30.81 17.36 -55.74
CA SER A 734 31.21 18.69 -56.24
C SER A 734 30.23 19.83 -55.90
N LEU A 735 30.80 20.90 -55.33
CA LEU A 735 30.33 22.30 -55.22
C LEU A 735 29.68 22.73 -53.89
N ASP A 736 30.54 23.24 -53.01
CA ASP A 736 30.32 24.47 -52.20
C ASP A 736 30.67 25.70 -53.11
N PRO A 737 30.42 26.99 -52.82
CA PRO A 737 29.82 27.62 -51.63
C PRO A 737 28.90 28.87 -51.90
N PHE A 738 28.46 29.51 -50.80
CA PHE A 738 27.91 30.90 -50.69
C PHE A 738 26.46 31.09 -51.21
N GLU A 739 25.57 31.95 -50.68
CA GLU A 739 25.58 33.00 -49.66
C GLU A 739 24.11 33.34 -49.31
N LYS A 740 23.88 33.98 -48.15
CA LYS A 740 22.79 34.94 -47.83
C LYS A 740 21.54 34.96 -48.74
N ASN A 741 20.39 34.59 -48.16
CA ASN A 741 19.30 35.50 -47.80
C ASN A 741 18.15 34.75 -47.11
#